data_AF-A0A7J9ZBW0-F1
#
_entry.id   AF-A0A7J9ZBW0-F1
#
_cell.length_a   1.000
_cell.length_b   1.000
_cell.length_c   1.000
_cell.angle_alpha   90.00
_cell.angle_beta   90.00
_cell.angle_gamma   90.00
#
_symmetry.space_group_name_H-M   'P 1'
#
loop_
_entity.id
_entity.type
_entity.pdbx_description
1 polymer ?
#
loop_
_entity_poly.entity_id
_entity_poly.type
_entity_poly.pdbx_seq_one_letter_code
_entity_poly.pdbx_strand_id
1 'polypeptide(L)'
;MSEHRVVGTSVRRPDLVEKVTGAAQYCVDLTQPGMLHAKVVRSDRAHARITGIDIAAASRAPGVAAVVTGDDLDPLFPRFGHIIADHQVLVRDKVRFYGEPVALVVAGSLTGAADAAELVEVSYVDLPPALTPDEALAHDAPAIHERGYDSGDGSSFVAGVAGESGHPNIAFETTVEWGDVDTGMAEAALVVEGTMHYPMLYAYAMEPYNAVASFSGGHLEIWSTAQHPFMVRDDLARIFGLPLAHVTVRVPYVGGGYGSKSYTKIEPLAAVGAWVTGRPVKLVLDVEESIYTTRVDSAEVRVRSGFAADGRILAREFDIVMNSGAYADNSPLVLEKAVNRCFGPYRVPHLRAHGRSVYTNTAPASSYRGFGAPHGVLAGETNLDRAAEQLGIQPAQLRKTNLVAYGEVFLPGKRGLDADMHADLDLLVDELWRDVENEPYRGIGFALSASDAGAFPVSTATARIHFDGSVTVLSGSTEMGQGSRSVLAQIAAEELGVAPELVQVAQSDTTAASYERTTGASRTTTLVGLALQRACADARAKLRDMAAEVLDTTPTELTDVPGGVRTADGAVVTTTEVIVGWYGARAGDVTGVGTVRKKDTTAQMPPFWEIGVGGVEVEVDPDTGQVTVDRLVTIADVGFAVNPKAVEGQDLGAATQGLGSALYEELVYDGPQPINPNVVDYRVPRAGDMPRHIRTMLVERRDGVGPYGAKGAGEGALNPMAPAVVAAVARAIGRWPDRVPLTPERVWRLMNPDDDGPPPEQTR
;
A
#
# COMPACT_ATOMS: atom_id res chain seq x y z
N MET A 1 2.56 14.00 32.88
CA MET A 1 3.84 14.60 32.45
C MET A 1 4.47 13.61 31.50
N SER A 2 4.90 14.04 30.30
CA SER A 2 5.50 13.13 29.32
C SER A 2 6.79 12.52 29.89
N GLU A 3 6.93 11.20 29.78
CA GLU A 3 8.15 10.44 30.13
C GLU A 3 9.31 10.77 29.15
N HIS A 4 8.96 11.19 27.94
CA HIS A 4 9.89 11.50 26.85
C HIS A 4 10.00 13.01 26.58
N ARG A 5 11.10 13.44 25.96
CA ARG A 5 11.38 14.85 25.66
C ARG A 5 10.76 15.30 24.34
N VAL A 6 10.76 14.42 23.35
CA VAL A 6 10.42 14.71 21.95
C VAL A 6 9.36 13.75 21.41
N VAL A 7 9.54 12.44 21.57
CA VAL A 7 8.58 11.44 21.08
C VAL A 7 7.30 11.47 21.91
N GLY A 8 6.15 11.15 21.32
CA GLY A 8 4.85 11.31 21.97
C GLY A 8 4.31 12.74 21.95
N THR A 9 5.00 13.66 21.27
CA THR A 9 4.56 15.04 21.08
C THR A 9 4.26 15.34 19.60
N SER A 10 3.35 16.27 19.36
CA SER A 10 2.92 16.67 18.02
C SER A 10 3.85 17.74 17.43
N VAL A 11 5.11 17.38 17.18
CA VAL A 11 6.07 18.30 16.55
C VAL A 11 5.63 18.65 15.13
N ARG A 12 5.97 19.86 14.70
CA ARG A 12 5.73 20.32 13.33
C ARG A 12 6.57 19.49 12.36
N ARG A 13 5.99 19.12 11.21
CA ARG A 13 6.74 18.41 10.17
C ARG A 13 7.86 19.28 9.57
N PRO A 14 9.06 18.72 9.33
CA PRO A 14 10.19 19.48 8.79
C PRO A 14 9.97 19.90 7.32
N ASP A 15 9.13 19.16 6.59
CA ASP A 15 8.81 19.42 5.18
C ASP A 15 7.61 20.36 4.97
N LEU A 16 7.01 20.89 6.03
CA LEU A 16 5.76 21.65 5.92
C LEU A 16 5.93 22.96 5.14
N VAL A 17 7.00 23.72 5.41
CA VAL A 17 7.21 25.03 4.78
C VAL A 17 7.34 24.86 3.27
N GLU A 18 8.16 23.92 2.82
CA GLU A 18 8.39 23.67 1.39
C GLU A 18 7.10 23.27 0.67
N LYS A 19 6.24 22.47 1.31
CA LYS A 19 4.95 22.06 0.74
C LYS A 19 3.96 23.21 0.60
N VAL A 20 3.83 24.06 1.63
CA VAL A 20 2.82 25.14 1.60
C VAL A 20 3.25 26.36 0.76
N THR A 21 4.54 26.51 0.47
CA THR A 21 5.06 27.59 -0.39
C THR A 21 5.26 27.18 -1.85
N GLY A 22 5.11 25.88 -2.16
CA GLY A 22 5.43 25.33 -3.49
C GLY A 22 6.93 25.19 -3.77
N ALA A 23 7.78 25.24 -2.73
CA ALA A 23 9.22 25.06 -2.87
C ALA A 23 9.65 23.58 -2.85
N ALA A 24 8.78 22.67 -2.42
CA ALA A 24 9.02 21.23 -2.49
C ALA A 24 9.17 20.80 -3.96
N GLN A 25 10.30 20.16 -4.28
CA GLN A 25 10.60 19.66 -5.62
C GLN A 25 10.13 18.22 -5.77
N TYR A 26 9.16 17.99 -6.65
CA TYR A 26 8.69 16.67 -7.07
C TYR A 26 9.47 16.20 -8.30
N CYS A 27 9.35 14.93 -8.69
CA CYS A 27 10.08 14.41 -9.85
C CYS A 27 9.64 15.12 -11.16
N VAL A 28 8.37 15.54 -11.23
CA VAL A 28 7.83 16.32 -12.35
C VAL A 28 8.40 17.75 -12.43
N ASP A 29 9.04 18.27 -11.39
CA ASP A 29 9.66 19.61 -11.41
C ASP A 29 11.11 19.56 -11.92
N LEU A 30 11.71 18.37 -11.96
CA LEU A 30 13.12 18.20 -12.29
C LEU A 30 13.39 18.51 -13.78
N THR A 31 14.52 19.17 -14.03
CA THR A 31 15.04 19.46 -15.36
C THR A 31 16.53 19.14 -15.42
N GLN A 32 16.99 18.64 -16.57
CA GLN A 32 18.40 18.37 -16.82
C GLN A 32 18.87 19.00 -18.15
N PRO A 33 20.16 19.37 -18.26
CA PRO A 33 20.71 19.84 -19.52
C PRO A 33 20.50 18.83 -20.66
N GLY A 34 19.95 19.30 -21.78
CA GLY A 34 19.69 18.45 -22.95
C GLY A 34 18.61 17.39 -22.75
N MET A 35 17.78 17.50 -21.70
CA MET A 35 16.67 16.59 -21.43
C MET A 35 15.67 16.54 -22.60
N LEU A 36 15.19 15.33 -22.89
CA LEU A 36 14.14 15.02 -23.84
C LEU A 36 12.87 14.58 -23.09
N HIS A 37 11.75 14.54 -23.82
CA HIS A 37 10.46 14.12 -23.30
C HIS A 37 9.99 12.87 -24.03
N ALA A 38 9.42 11.92 -23.29
CA ALA A 38 8.86 10.70 -23.84
C ALA A 38 7.33 10.68 -23.77
N LYS A 39 6.70 10.06 -24.77
CA LYS A 39 5.29 9.68 -24.77
C LYS A 39 5.18 8.20 -25.14
N VAL A 40 4.33 7.48 -24.42
CA VAL A 40 4.07 6.05 -24.66
C VAL A 40 2.97 5.93 -25.73
N VAL A 41 3.22 5.14 -26.76
CA VAL A 41 2.18 4.68 -27.68
C VAL A 41 1.54 3.46 -27.04
N ARG A 42 0.21 3.48 -26.90
CA ARG A 42 -0.56 2.47 -26.17
C ARG A 42 -1.48 1.70 -27.11
N SER A 43 -1.72 0.43 -26.81
CA SER A 43 -2.65 -0.43 -27.54
C SER A 43 -4.08 0.08 -27.43
N ASP A 44 -4.80 0.10 -28.55
CA ASP A 44 -6.24 0.32 -28.63
C ASP A 44 -7.04 -1.01 -28.69
N ARG A 45 -6.39 -2.14 -28.38
CA ARG A 45 -6.97 -3.48 -28.33
C ARG A 45 -6.72 -4.14 -26.98
N ALA A 46 -7.71 -4.87 -26.48
CA ALA A 46 -7.58 -5.66 -25.24
C ALA A 46 -6.90 -7.02 -25.43
N HIS A 47 -7.02 -7.64 -26.60
CA HIS A 47 -6.33 -8.90 -26.87
C HIS A 47 -6.10 -9.03 -28.37
N ALA A 48 -4.85 -8.96 -28.81
CA ALA A 48 -4.52 -9.05 -30.23
C ALA A 48 -3.05 -9.41 -30.46
N ARG A 49 -2.76 -10.12 -31.56
CA ARG A 49 -1.38 -10.31 -32.04
C ARG A 49 -0.93 -9.08 -32.80
N ILE A 50 0.28 -8.61 -32.53
CA ILE A 50 0.91 -7.53 -33.30
C ILE A 50 1.49 -8.15 -34.58
N THR A 51 1.12 -7.57 -35.72
CA THR A 51 1.63 -7.99 -37.04
C THR A 51 2.65 -7.02 -37.63
N GLY A 52 2.67 -5.77 -37.14
CA GLY A 52 3.65 -4.77 -37.51
C GLY A 52 3.44 -3.46 -36.75
N ILE A 53 4.53 -2.70 -36.60
CA ILE A 53 4.54 -1.34 -36.05
C ILE A 53 5.27 -0.45 -37.06
N ASP A 54 4.56 0.45 -37.73
CA ASP A 54 5.15 1.45 -38.62
C ASP A 54 5.48 2.73 -37.83
N ILE A 55 6.78 2.99 -37.71
CA ILE A 55 7.33 4.16 -37.01
C ILE A 55 7.80 5.26 -37.96
N ALA A 56 7.71 5.05 -39.28
CA ALA A 56 8.44 5.85 -40.26
C ALA A 56 8.00 7.33 -40.29
N ALA A 57 6.70 7.59 -40.13
CA ALA A 57 6.16 8.95 -40.04
C ALA A 57 6.62 9.64 -38.74
N ALA A 58 6.45 8.98 -37.60
CA ALA A 58 6.88 9.46 -36.30
C ALA A 58 8.40 9.75 -36.27
N SER A 59 9.24 8.86 -36.78
CA SER A 59 10.70 9.03 -36.80
C SER A 59 11.17 10.22 -37.65
N ARG A 60 10.39 10.66 -38.65
CA ARG A 60 10.69 11.84 -39.47
C ARG A 60 10.09 13.13 -38.94
N ALA A 61 9.25 13.06 -37.91
CA ALA A 61 8.59 14.24 -37.37
C ALA A 61 9.62 15.22 -36.76
N PRO A 62 9.48 16.54 -36.97
CA PRO A 62 10.43 17.52 -36.45
C PRO A 62 10.59 17.43 -34.93
N GLY A 63 11.84 17.36 -34.45
CA GLY A 63 12.15 17.34 -33.02
C GLY A 63 12.11 15.96 -32.37
N VAL A 64 11.71 14.90 -33.10
CA VAL A 64 11.83 13.52 -32.63
C VAL A 64 13.30 13.09 -32.61
N ALA A 65 13.73 12.52 -31.49
CA ALA A 65 15.07 12.01 -31.28
C ALA A 65 15.14 10.49 -31.47
N ALA A 66 14.10 9.76 -31.05
CA ALA A 66 13.99 8.32 -31.22
C ALA A 66 12.53 7.87 -31.18
N VAL A 67 12.22 6.77 -31.86
CA VAL A 67 11.03 5.96 -31.64
C VAL A 67 11.51 4.55 -31.34
N VAL A 68 11.10 4.00 -30.21
CA VAL A 68 11.58 2.71 -29.71
C VAL A 68 10.42 1.72 -29.68
N THR A 69 10.65 0.51 -30.15
CA THR A 69 9.71 -0.61 -30.19
C THR A 69 10.25 -1.79 -29.38
N GLY A 70 9.44 -2.84 -29.20
CA GLY A 70 9.90 -4.08 -28.55
C GLY A 70 11.09 -4.75 -29.24
N ASP A 71 11.24 -4.59 -30.56
CA ASP A 71 12.35 -5.16 -31.34
C ASP A 71 13.71 -4.52 -30.97
N ASP A 72 13.71 -3.23 -30.63
CA ASP A 72 14.93 -2.50 -30.25
C ASP A 72 15.49 -2.94 -28.89
N LEU A 73 14.72 -3.72 -28.13
CA LEU A 73 15.08 -4.19 -26.79
C LEU A 73 15.72 -5.59 -26.77
N ASP A 74 15.95 -6.21 -27.94
CA ASP A 74 16.60 -7.52 -28.07
C ASP A 74 17.93 -7.67 -27.28
N PRO A 75 18.77 -6.63 -27.10
CA PRO A 75 19.98 -6.72 -26.27
C PRO A 75 19.75 -6.77 -24.76
N LEU A 76 18.52 -6.49 -24.29
CA LEU A 76 18.16 -6.36 -22.88
C LEU A 76 17.44 -7.60 -22.37
N PHE A 77 17.13 -7.63 -21.07
CA PHE A 77 16.06 -8.47 -20.52
C PHE A 77 14.81 -7.61 -20.37
N PRO A 78 13.96 -7.42 -21.41
CA PRO A 78 12.94 -6.38 -21.43
C PRO A 78 11.67 -6.78 -20.65
N ARG A 79 11.83 -7.35 -19.46
CA ARG A 79 10.74 -7.79 -18.59
C ARG A 79 10.99 -7.42 -17.13
N PHE A 80 9.91 -7.14 -16.41
CA PHE A 80 9.88 -6.88 -14.98
C PHE A 80 8.61 -7.47 -14.35
N GLY A 81 8.52 -7.39 -13.03
CA GLY A 81 7.38 -7.86 -12.26
C GLY A 81 7.81 -8.47 -10.94
N HIS A 82 7.10 -8.14 -9.86
CA HIS A 82 7.55 -8.46 -8.51
C HIS A 82 7.48 -9.96 -8.21
N ILE A 83 6.33 -10.59 -8.42
CA ILE A 83 6.16 -12.03 -8.17
C ILE A 83 6.57 -12.85 -9.39
N ILE A 84 6.07 -12.45 -10.56
CA ILE A 84 6.34 -13.08 -11.86
C ILE A 84 6.88 -12.00 -12.78
N ALA A 85 7.98 -12.26 -13.49
CA ALA A 85 8.58 -11.31 -14.45
C ALA A 85 7.87 -11.38 -15.81
N ASP A 86 6.56 -11.22 -15.82
CA ASP A 86 5.68 -11.38 -16.98
C ASP A 86 5.44 -10.07 -17.75
N HIS A 87 5.63 -8.92 -17.11
CA HIS A 87 5.40 -7.61 -17.71
C HIS A 87 6.53 -7.24 -18.68
N GLN A 88 6.19 -6.96 -19.95
CA GLN A 88 7.16 -6.45 -20.93
C GLN A 88 7.34 -4.93 -20.77
N VAL A 89 8.54 -4.41 -21.07
CA VAL A 89 8.78 -2.96 -21.11
C VAL A 89 8.01 -2.32 -22.28
N LEU A 90 8.16 -2.90 -23.47
CA LEU A 90 7.34 -2.64 -24.65
C LEU A 90 6.94 -4.00 -25.22
N VAL A 91 5.65 -4.19 -25.48
CA VAL A 91 5.13 -5.47 -25.97
C VAL A 91 5.50 -5.70 -27.44
N ARG A 92 5.90 -6.92 -27.78
CA ARG A 92 6.36 -7.29 -29.14
C ARG A 92 5.36 -8.16 -29.88
N ASP A 93 4.83 -9.18 -29.21
CA ASP A 93 4.13 -10.28 -29.87
C ASP A 93 2.60 -10.12 -29.81
N LYS A 94 2.08 -9.78 -28.63
CA LYS A 94 0.66 -9.85 -28.30
C LYS A 94 0.30 -8.86 -27.21
N VAL A 95 -0.65 -7.97 -27.48
CA VAL A 95 -1.27 -7.11 -26.47
C VAL A 95 -2.30 -7.91 -25.67
N ARG A 96 -2.39 -7.62 -24.38
CA ARG A 96 -3.18 -8.32 -23.36
C ARG A 96 -4.17 -7.41 -22.65
N PHE A 97 -4.10 -6.08 -22.84
CA PHE A 97 -5.13 -5.17 -22.36
C PHE A 97 -5.14 -3.86 -23.16
N TYR A 98 -6.27 -3.15 -23.10
CA TYR A 98 -6.42 -1.81 -23.68
C TYR A 98 -5.55 -0.82 -22.90
N GLY A 99 -4.65 -0.13 -23.58
CA GLY A 99 -3.69 0.79 -22.95
C GLY A 99 -2.27 0.23 -22.79
N GLU A 100 -1.99 -1.00 -23.23
CA GLU A 100 -0.67 -1.62 -23.08
C GLU A 100 0.44 -0.89 -23.88
N PRO A 101 1.62 -0.61 -23.29
CA PRO A 101 2.73 0.04 -23.99
C PRO A 101 3.28 -0.77 -25.18
N VAL A 102 3.17 -0.23 -26.40
CA VAL A 102 3.62 -0.86 -27.65
C VAL A 102 4.86 -0.19 -28.25
N ALA A 103 4.99 1.13 -28.09
CA ALA A 103 6.18 1.89 -28.51
C ALA A 103 6.41 3.09 -27.60
N LEU A 104 7.59 3.70 -27.68
CA LEU A 104 7.97 4.91 -26.95
C LEU A 104 8.53 5.94 -27.93
N VAL A 105 7.90 7.12 -27.99
CA VAL A 105 8.41 8.25 -28.77
C VAL A 105 9.15 9.22 -27.86
N VAL A 106 10.37 9.60 -28.24
CA VAL A 106 11.22 10.54 -27.49
C VAL A 106 11.52 11.76 -28.35
N ALA A 107 11.20 12.96 -27.87
CA ALA A 107 11.33 14.21 -28.60
C ALA A 107 11.85 15.38 -27.75
N GLY A 108 12.18 16.51 -28.40
CA GLY A 108 12.70 17.71 -27.75
C GLY A 108 11.69 18.47 -26.87
N SER A 109 10.40 18.16 -26.96
CA SER A 109 9.34 18.74 -26.13
C SER A 109 8.25 17.72 -25.83
N LEU A 110 7.49 17.94 -24.75
CA LEU A 110 6.35 17.11 -24.38
C LEU A 110 5.30 17.04 -25.50
N THR A 111 4.95 18.19 -26.08
CA THR A 111 3.97 18.26 -27.17
C THR A 111 4.47 17.57 -28.44
N GLY A 112 5.75 17.74 -28.79
CA GLY A 112 6.33 17.07 -29.96
C GLY A 112 6.37 15.55 -29.79
N ALA A 113 6.59 15.05 -28.56
CA ALA A 113 6.51 13.62 -28.28
C ALA A 113 5.08 13.10 -28.41
N ALA A 114 4.09 13.86 -27.94
CA ALA A 114 2.66 13.53 -28.07
C ALA A 114 2.20 13.53 -29.53
N ASP A 115 2.47 14.60 -30.28
CA ASP A 115 2.08 14.71 -31.68
C ASP A 115 2.71 13.61 -32.55
N ALA A 116 3.96 13.24 -32.26
CA ALA A 116 4.65 12.17 -32.99
C ALA A 116 4.19 10.76 -32.57
N ALA A 117 3.68 10.56 -31.35
CA ALA A 117 3.10 9.30 -30.90
C ALA A 117 1.86 8.92 -31.72
N GLU A 118 1.04 9.91 -32.10
CA GLU A 118 -0.13 9.73 -32.98
C GLU A 118 0.22 9.30 -34.42
N LEU A 119 1.50 9.43 -34.81
CA LEU A 119 1.99 9.03 -36.14
C LEU A 119 2.54 7.59 -36.18
N VAL A 120 2.51 6.87 -35.06
CA VAL A 120 2.89 5.45 -35.01
C VAL A 120 1.66 4.60 -35.34
N GLU A 121 1.75 3.80 -36.39
CA GLU A 121 0.67 2.91 -36.80
C GLU A 121 0.95 1.48 -36.34
N VAL A 122 0.01 0.85 -35.64
CA VAL A 122 0.13 -0.53 -35.17
C VAL A 122 -0.92 -1.41 -35.85
N SER A 123 -0.48 -2.52 -36.44
CA SER A 123 -1.35 -3.48 -37.13
C SER A 123 -1.59 -4.70 -36.26
N TYR A 124 -2.87 -5.05 -36.06
CA TYR A 124 -3.31 -6.11 -35.16
C TYR A 124 -4.09 -7.21 -35.88
N VAL A 125 -4.06 -8.42 -35.30
CA VAL A 125 -5.07 -9.46 -35.50
C VAL A 125 -5.74 -9.72 -34.16
N ASP A 126 -7.01 -9.33 -34.06
CA ASP A 126 -7.78 -9.44 -32.82
C ASP A 126 -7.95 -10.89 -32.37
N LEU A 127 -7.88 -11.08 -31.05
CA LEU A 127 -8.15 -12.33 -30.36
C LEU A 127 -9.35 -12.11 -29.43
N PRO A 128 -10.14 -13.16 -29.11
CA PRO A 128 -11.20 -13.04 -28.13
C PRO A 128 -10.63 -12.61 -26.77
N PRO A 129 -11.10 -11.51 -26.16
CA PRO A 129 -10.70 -11.13 -24.81
C PRO A 129 -11.53 -11.90 -23.76
N ALA A 130 -10.95 -12.09 -22.58
CA ALA A 130 -11.65 -12.47 -21.35
C ALA A 130 -11.56 -11.30 -20.36
N LEU A 131 -12.65 -10.55 -20.18
CA LEU A 131 -12.70 -9.30 -19.42
C LEU A 131 -13.11 -9.52 -17.96
N THR A 132 -13.76 -10.65 -17.67
CA THR A 132 -14.14 -11.04 -16.30
C THR A 132 -13.38 -12.30 -15.85
N PRO A 133 -13.24 -12.53 -14.53
CA PRO A 133 -12.68 -13.78 -14.03
C PRO A 133 -13.46 -15.02 -14.49
N ASP A 134 -14.79 -14.95 -14.57
CA ASP A 134 -15.62 -16.06 -15.02
C ASP A 134 -15.36 -16.41 -16.50
N GLU A 135 -15.25 -15.40 -17.37
CA GLU A 135 -14.84 -15.59 -18.77
C GLU A 135 -13.42 -16.17 -18.86
N ALA A 136 -12.49 -15.70 -18.02
CA ALA A 136 -11.11 -16.14 -18.04
C ALA A 136 -10.92 -17.57 -17.50
N LEU A 137 -11.83 -18.06 -16.65
CA LEU A 137 -11.83 -19.40 -16.06
C LEU A 137 -12.70 -20.41 -16.84
N ALA A 138 -13.38 -19.97 -17.90
CA ALA A 138 -14.15 -20.87 -18.76
C ALA A 138 -13.24 -21.93 -19.40
N HIS A 139 -13.78 -23.13 -19.62
CA HIS A 139 -13.02 -24.27 -20.15
C HIS A 139 -12.36 -23.98 -21.53
N ASP A 140 -12.99 -23.16 -22.35
CA ASP A 140 -12.53 -22.75 -23.69
C ASP A 140 -11.93 -21.33 -23.72
N ALA A 141 -11.68 -20.73 -22.55
CA ALA A 141 -11.07 -19.41 -22.47
C ALA A 141 -9.67 -19.39 -23.12
N PRO A 142 -9.35 -18.36 -23.92
CA PRO A 142 -8.02 -18.23 -24.49
C PRO A 142 -7.00 -17.96 -23.38
N ALA A 143 -5.82 -18.57 -23.49
CA ALA A 143 -4.72 -18.31 -22.58
C ALA A 143 -4.16 -16.89 -22.79
N ILE A 144 -4.22 -16.06 -21.75
CA ILE A 144 -3.65 -14.70 -21.77
C ILE A 144 -2.11 -14.80 -21.83
N HIS A 145 -1.55 -15.71 -21.04
CA HIS A 145 -0.13 -16.05 -21.04
C HIS A 145 0.10 -17.44 -21.67
N GLU A 146 0.78 -17.47 -22.82
CA GLU A 146 1.04 -18.72 -23.59
C GLU A 146 2.33 -19.44 -23.13
N ARG A 147 3.08 -18.85 -22.19
CA ARG A 147 4.37 -19.35 -21.70
C ARG A 147 4.50 -19.13 -20.20
N GLY A 148 5.33 -19.94 -19.56
CA GLY A 148 5.85 -19.64 -18.22
C GLY A 148 6.87 -18.49 -18.27
N TYR A 149 7.03 -17.81 -17.13
CA TYR A 149 7.95 -16.68 -16.96
C TYR A 149 8.88 -16.93 -15.78
N ASP A 150 10.01 -16.23 -15.77
CA ASP A 150 10.95 -16.28 -14.66
C ASP A 150 10.31 -15.70 -13.39
N SER A 151 10.69 -16.24 -12.23
CA SER A 151 10.29 -15.68 -10.94
C SER A 151 10.87 -14.28 -10.74
N GLY A 152 10.07 -13.36 -10.21
CA GLY A 152 10.55 -12.07 -9.72
C GLY A 152 11.16 -12.16 -8.31
N ASP A 153 11.76 -11.07 -7.83
CA ASP A 153 12.40 -10.99 -6.50
C ASP A 153 11.41 -11.30 -5.34
N GLY A 154 10.13 -11.03 -5.57
CA GLY A 154 9.04 -11.29 -4.64
C GLY A 154 8.58 -12.73 -4.54
N SER A 155 9.02 -13.63 -5.42
CA SER A 155 8.47 -15.00 -5.47
C SER A 155 8.64 -15.79 -4.18
N SER A 156 9.70 -15.51 -3.40
CA SER A 156 9.94 -16.14 -2.10
C SER A 156 9.00 -15.68 -0.97
N PHE A 157 8.11 -14.72 -1.25
CA PHE A 157 7.16 -14.17 -0.28
C PHE A 157 5.74 -14.69 -0.41
N VAL A 158 5.46 -15.47 -1.47
CA VAL A 158 4.19 -16.17 -1.63
C VAL A 158 4.31 -17.63 -1.18
N ALA A 159 3.28 -18.13 -0.51
CA ALA A 159 3.20 -19.53 -0.13
C ALA A 159 2.76 -20.41 -1.33
N GLY A 160 3.72 -20.85 -2.15
CA GLY A 160 3.46 -21.72 -3.30
C GLY A 160 4.34 -21.40 -4.50
N VAL A 161 4.13 -22.08 -5.62
CA VAL A 161 4.82 -21.77 -6.88
C VAL A 161 3.88 -20.93 -7.73
N ALA A 162 4.15 -19.63 -7.81
CA ALA A 162 3.42 -18.73 -8.71
C ALA A 162 3.58 -19.19 -10.17
N GLY A 163 2.47 -19.28 -10.90
CA GLY A 163 2.44 -19.81 -12.28
C GLY A 163 2.28 -21.33 -12.41
N GLU A 164 2.21 -22.11 -11.33
CA GLU A 164 1.86 -23.54 -11.34
C GLU A 164 0.42 -23.75 -10.85
N SER A 165 -0.55 -23.47 -11.72
CA SER A 165 -1.98 -23.70 -11.44
C SER A 165 -2.58 -24.67 -12.46
N GLY A 166 -3.73 -25.27 -12.12
CA GLY A 166 -4.45 -26.18 -13.02
C GLY A 166 -5.09 -25.50 -14.24
N HIS A 167 -5.08 -24.16 -14.30
CA HIS A 167 -5.75 -23.38 -15.34
C HIS A 167 -4.81 -22.27 -15.87
N PRO A 168 -4.64 -22.09 -17.20
CA PRO A 168 -3.65 -21.17 -17.76
C PRO A 168 -3.86 -19.69 -17.41
N ASN A 169 -5.08 -19.30 -17.03
CA ASN A 169 -5.42 -17.94 -16.61
C ASN A 169 -5.44 -17.74 -15.08
N ILE A 170 -5.00 -18.72 -14.28
CA ILE A 170 -4.77 -18.51 -12.84
C ILE A 170 -3.30 -18.20 -12.61
N ALA A 171 -2.99 -16.98 -12.18
CA ALA A 171 -1.63 -16.53 -11.88
C ALA A 171 -1.07 -17.19 -10.62
N PHE A 172 -1.92 -17.30 -9.60
CA PHE A 172 -1.59 -17.87 -8.29
C PHE A 172 -2.87 -18.26 -7.55
N GLU A 173 -2.81 -19.36 -6.80
CA GLU A 173 -3.87 -19.86 -5.93
C GLU A 173 -3.28 -20.29 -4.58
N THR A 174 -4.06 -20.16 -3.51
CA THR A 174 -3.62 -20.51 -2.15
C THR A 174 -4.80 -20.90 -1.27
N THR A 175 -4.52 -21.76 -0.29
CA THR A 175 -5.50 -22.22 0.71
C THR A 175 -4.94 -22.06 2.11
N VAL A 176 -5.76 -21.57 3.04
CA VAL A 176 -5.55 -21.66 4.48
C VAL A 176 -6.66 -22.51 5.08
N GLU A 177 -6.29 -23.59 5.76
CA GLU A 177 -7.26 -24.51 6.35
C GLU A 177 -6.78 -25.11 7.68
N TRP A 178 -7.75 -25.40 8.55
CA TRP A 178 -7.58 -26.21 9.74
C TRP A 178 -8.93 -26.74 10.24
N GLY A 179 -8.90 -27.84 10.99
CA GLY A 179 -10.13 -28.48 11.44
C GLY A 179 -10.91 -29.12 10.28
N ASP A 180 -12.22 -29.28 10.44
CA ASP A 180 -13.12 -29.87 9.46
C ASP A 180 -14.37 -28.99 9.32
N VAL A 181 -14.42 -28.23 8.24
CA VAL A 181 -15.52 -27.30 7.95
C VAL A 181 -16.85 -28.03 7.82
N ASP A 182 -16.87 -29.21 7.20
CA ASP A 182 -18.12 -29.93 6.96
C ASP A 182 -18.75 -30.38 8.28
N THR A 183 -17.92 -30.82 9.23
CA THR A 183 -18.36 -31.11 10.60
C THR A 183 -18.93 -29.87 11.29
N GLY A 184 -18.21 -28.74 11.30
CA GLY A 184 -18.70 -27.54 11.99
C GLY A 184 -19.93 -26.90 11.34
N MET A 185 -20.12 -27.06 10.03
CA MET A 185 -21.35 -26.65 9.34
C MET A 185 -22.52 -27.56 9.70
N ALA A 186 -22.30 -28.88 9.82
CA ALA A 186 -23.35 -29.84 10.19
C ALA A 186 -23.83 -29.67 11.65
N GLU A 187 -22.97 -29.22 12.55
CA GLU A 187 -23.29 -28.96 13.95
C GLU A 187 -23.92 -27.57 14.19
N ALA A 188 -23.89 -26.69 13.19
CA ALA A 188 -24.38 -25.33 13.32
C ALA A 188 -25.89 -25.27 13.54
N ALA A 189 -26.31 -24.43 14.49
CA ALA A 189 -27.72 -24.08 14.68
C ALA A 189 -28.19 -23.10 13.59
N LEU A 190 -27.27 -22.30 13.04
CA LEU A 190 -27.50 -21.38 11.93
C LEU A 190 -26.31 -21.40 10.98
N VAL A 191 -26.56 -21.54 9.69
CA VAL A 191 -25.58 -21.31 8.63
C VAL A 191 -25.97 -20.06 7.86
N VAL A 192 -25.05 -19.10 7.75
CA VAL A 192 -25.26 -17.86 6.99
C VAL A 192 -24.35 -17.84 5.79
N GLU A 193 -24.95 -17.69 4.61
CA GLU A 193 -24.28 -17.60 3.32
C GLU A 193 -24.39 -16.20 2.72
N GLY A 194 -23.39 -15.79 1.96
CA GLY A 194 -23.41 -14.53 1.23
C GLY A 194 -22.26 -14.42 0.23
N THR A 195 -22.45 -13.55 -0.75
CA THR A 195 -21.41 -13.15 -1.70
C THR A 195 -21.29 -11.63 -1.63
N MET A 196 -20.06 -11.12 -1.56
CA MET A 196 -19.78 -9.69 -1.65
C MET A 196 -18.84 -9.41 -2.83
N HIS A 197 -19.16 -8.37 -3.61
CA HIS A 197 -18.27 -7.84 -4.64
C HIS A 197 -17.55 -6.58 -4.16
N TYR A 198 -16.21 -6.60 -4.25
CA TYR A 198 -15.34 -5.44 -4.08
C TYR A 198 -14.89 -4.94 -5.47
N PRO A 199 -15.04 -3.63 -5.77
CA PRO A 199 -14.90 -3.08 -7.11
C PRO A 199 -13.44 -2.95 -7.56
N MET A 200 -13.23 -2.74 -8.86
CA MET A 200 -11.94 -2.23 -9.36
C MET A 200 -11.81 -0.76 -8.98
N LEU A 201 -10.67 -0.37 -8.43
CA LEU A 201 -10.39 1.02 -8.02
C LEU A 201 -9.09 1.51 -8.66
N TYR A 202 -8.92 2.83 -8.72
CA TYR A 202 -7.64 3.46 -8.97
C TYR A 202 -7.18 4.18 -7.70
N ALA A 203 -5.92 3.97 -7.29
CA ALA A 203 -5.45 4.45 -5.99
C ALA A 203 -5.43 5.98 -5.86
N TYR A 204 -5.46 6.69 -6.99
CA TYR A 204 -5.59 8.14 -7.10
C TYR A 204 -4.54 8.91 -6.27
N ALA A 205 -3.26 8.55 -6.44
CA ALA A 205 -2.18 9.43 -6.01
C ALA A 205 -2.26 10.74 -6.80
N MET A 206 -2.37 11.88 -6.11
CA MET A 206 -2.57 13.19 -6.74
C MET A 206 -1.44 13.57 -7.70
N GLU A 207 -0.22 13.08 -7.45
CA GLU A 207 0.87 13.11 -8.41
C GLU A 207 0.83 11.82 -9.27
N PRO A 208 0.56 11.92 -10.59
CA PRO A 208 0.68 10.78 -11.51
C PRO A 208 2.08 10.18 -11.56
N TYR A 209 2.20 9.00 -12.17
CA TYR A 209 3.51 8.38 -12.38
C TYR A 209 4.40 9.26 -13.24
N ASN A 210 5.61 9.51 -12.77
CA ASN A 210 6.61 10.22 -13.54
C ASN A 210 8.04 9.78 -13.19
N ALA A 211 8.93 9.86 -14.18
CA ALA A 211 10.32 9.47 -14.06
C ALA A 211 11.22 10.30 -14.99
N VAL A 212 12.46 10.55 -14.55
CA VAL A 212 13.54 11.12 -15.35
C VAL A 212 14.72 10.16 -15.28
N ALA A 213 15.17 9.65 -16.41
CA ALA A 213 16.32 8.75 -16.46
C ALA A 213 17.47 9.36 -17.25
N SER A 214 18.70 9.03 -16.89
CA SER A 214 19.91 9.30 -17.64
C SER A 214 20.74 8.02 -17.74
N PHE A 215 21.32 7.77 -18.91
CA PHE A 215 22.18 6.61 -19.14
C PHE A 215 23.49 7.09 -19.76
N SER A 216 24.61 6.94 -19.04
CA SER A 216 25.92 7.39 -19.53
C SER A 216 27.05 6.53 -18.95
N GLY A 217 28.05 6.20 -19.77
CA GLY A 217 29.24 5.47 -19.31
C GLY A 217 28.95 4.11 -18.66
N GLY A 218 27.84 3.46 -19.00
CA GLY A 218 27.41 2.20 -18.35
C GLY A 218 26.86 2.39 -16.93
N HIS A 219 26.40 3.61 -16.60
CA HIS A 219 25.68 3.94 -15.38
C HIS A 219 24.27 4.44 -15.73
N LEU A 220 23.26 3.89 -15.07
CA LEU A 220 21.86 4.30 -15.16
C LEU A 220 21.48 5.04 -13.89
N GLU A 221 21.08 6.30 -14.03
CA GLU A 221 20.53 7.08 -12.93
C GLU A 221 19.08 7.42 -13.24
N ILE A 222 18.20 7.26 -12.26
CA ILE A 222 16.78 7.55 -12.40
C ILE A 222 16.24 8.29 -11.19
N TRP A 223 15.47 9.33 -11.45
CA TRP A 223 14.57 9.96 -10.51
C TRP A 223 13.18 9.45 -10.80
N SER A 224 12.46 8.95 -9.80
CA SER A 224 11.06 8.54 -10.00
C SER A 224 10.24 8.72 -8.74
N THR A 225 8.93 8.52 -8.88
CA THR A 225 7.99 8.49 -7.76
C THR A 225 7.98 7.14 -7.01
N ALA A 226 9.05 6.34 -7.11
CA ALA A 226 9.08 4.98 -6.58
C ALA A 226 8.86 4.92 -5.06
N GLN A 227 7.91 4.09 -4.64
CA GLN A 227 7.73 3.74 -3.23
C GLN A 227 8.83 2.79 -2.73
N HIS A 228 9.36 1.93 -3.60
CA HIS A 228 10.37 0.90 -3.30
C HIS A 228 11.63 1.07 -4.17
N PRO A 229 12.46 2.11 -3.95
CA PRO A 229 13.56 2.44 -4.86
C PRO A 229 14.61 1.34 -5.00
N PHE A 230 14.86 0.55 -3.96
CA PHE A 230 15.78 -0.59 -4.04
C PHE A 230 15.25 -1.72 -4.93
N MET A 231 13.95 -2.01 -4.89
CA MET A 231 13.34 -3.03 -5.76
C MET A 231 13.34 -2.58 -7.22
N VAL A 232 13.04 -1.31 -7.46
CA VAL A 232 13.15 -0.69 -8.79
C VAL A 232 14.59 -0.78 -9.31
N ARG A 233 15.59 -0.47 -8.47
CA ARG A 233 17.00 -0.59 -8.84
C ARG A 233 17.35 -2.02 -9.26
N ASP A 234 16.88 -3.01 -8.52
CA ASP A 234 17.20 -4.42 -8.77
C ASP A 234 16.59 -4.90 -10.10
N ASP A 235 15.34 -4.52 -10.41
CA ASP A 235 14.71 -4.77 -11.72
C ASP A 235 15.44 -4.06 -12.87
N LEU A 236 15.78 -2.78 -12.71
CA LEU A 236 16.52 -2.02 -13.73
C LEU A 236 17.92 -2.61 -13.96
N ALA A 237 18.61 -3.03 -12.90
CA ALA A 237 19.88 -3.72 -13.01
C ALA A 237 19.75 -5.02 -13.81
N ARG A 238 18.69 -5.80 -13.57
CA ARG A 238 18.39 -7.01 -14.35
C ARG A 238 18.08 -6.70 -15.81
N ILE A 239 17.22 -5.71 -16.08
CA ILE A 239 16.81 -5.32 -17.44
C ILE A 239 18.02 -4.93 -18.28
N PHE A 240 18.90 -4.08 -17.73
CA PHE A 240 20.05 -3.54 -18.45
C PHE A 240 21.33 -4.38 -18.30
N GLY A 241 21.28 -5.50 -17.59
CA GLY A 241 22.45 -6.35 -17.35
C GLY A 241 23.58 -5.63 -16.58
N LEU A 242 23.22 -4.70 -15.69
CA LEU A 242 24.17 -3.87 -14.95
C LEU A 242 24.38 -4.40 -13.51
N PRO A 243 25.58 -4.24 -12.94
CA PRO A 243 25.76 -4.39 -11.49
C PRO A 243 24.92 -3.35 -10.72
N LEU A 244 24.44 -3.70 -9.52
CA LEU A 244 23.65 -2.77 -8.69
C LEU A 244 24.36 -1.44 -8.41
N ALA A 245 25.69 -1.44 -8.30
CA ALA A 245 26.49 -0.23 -8.09
C ALA A 245 26.48 0.73 -9.31
N HIS A 246 26.00 0.26 -10.46
CA HIS A 246 25.88 1.05 -11.69
C HIS A 246 24.44 1.50 -11.95
N VAL A 247 23.53 1.30 -11.00
CA VAL A 247 22.14 1.76 -11.08
C VAL A 247 21.81 2.58 -9.83
N THR A 248 21.42 3.83 -10.02
CA THR A 248 21.04 4.74 -8.94
C THR A 248 19.59 5.15 -9.10
N VAL A 249 18.77 4.92 -8.08
CA VAL A 249 17.38 5.38 -7.99
C VAL A 249 17.30 6.46 -6.90
N ARG A 250 16.86 7.65 -7.28
CA ARG A 250 16.63 8.80 -6.39
C ARG A 250 15.15 9.10 -6.30
N VAL A 251 14.66 9.31 -5.09
CA VAL A 251 13.24 9.63 -4.87
C VAL A 251 13.13 11.03 -4.26
N PRO A 252 12.69 12.05 -5.02
CA PRO A 252 12.42 13.39 -4.49
C PRO A 252 11.12 13.39 -3.66
N TYR A 253 10.46 14.54 -3.49
CA TYR A 253 9.12 14.53 -2.90
C TYR A 253 8.15 13.71 -3.77
N VAL A 254 7.25 12.97 -3.12
CA VAL A 254 6.24 12.13 -3.77
C VAL A 254 4.84 12.58 -3.33
N GLY A 255 3.95 12.82 -4.29
CA GLY A 255 2.57 13.26 -4.08
C GLY A 255 1.60 12.09 -3.86
N GLY A 256 1.86 11.29 -2.84
CA GLY A 256 1.08 10.08 -2.53
C GLY A 256 1.50 8.86 -3.36
N GLY A 257 1.13 7.67 -2.85
CA GLY A 257 1.44 6.38 -3.46
C GLY A 257 0.39 5.31 -3.15
N TYR A 258 0.03 5.16 -1.88
CA TYR A 258 -1.06 4.28 -1.42
C TYR A 258 -0.95 2.83 -1.92
N GLY A 259 0.27 2.35 -2.18
CA GLY A 259 0.54 1.04 -2.77
C GLY A 259 0.77 1.07 -4.28
N SER A 260 0.10 1.94 -5.03
CA SER A 260 0.13 1.95 -6.51
C SER A 260 1.52 2.22 -7.12
N LYS A 261 2.40 2.90 -6.37
CA LYS A 261 3.80 3.17 -6.75
C LYS A 261 4.80 2.15 -6.18
N SER A 262 4.31 1.01 -5.69
CA SER A 262 5.15 -0.12 -5.25
C SER A 262 5.77 -0.82 -6.45
N TYR A 263 7.01 -1.27 -6.27
CA TYR A 263 7.79 -1.96 -7.30
C TYR A 263 7.90 -1.16 -8.61
N THR A 264 8.49 -1.78 -9.62
CA THR A 264 8.72 -1.19 -10.94
C THR A 264 7.40 -0.94 -11.67
N LYS A 265 7.26 0.24 -12.28
CA LYS A 265 6.10 0.64 -13.09
C LYS A 265 6.59 1.23 -14.42
N ILE A 266 6.80 2.55 -14.47
CA ILE A 266 7.15 3.28 -15.70
C ILE A 266 8.66 3.51 -15.85
N GLU A 267 9.43 3.22 -14.80
CA GLU A 267 10.86 3.46 -14.75
C GLU A 267 11.63 2.84 -15.92
N PRO A 268 11.34 1.60 -16.36
CA PRO A 268 12.00 1.00 -17.51
C PRO A 268 11.79 1.79 -18.82
N LEU A 269 10.62 2.40 -19.01
CA LEU A 269 10.32 3.18 -20.21
C LEU A 269 11.19 4.42 -20.30
N ALA A 270 11.30 5.18 -19.21
CA ALA A 270 12.19 6.35 -19.16
C ALA A 270 13.65 5.94 -19.34
N ALA A 271 14.07 4.84 -18.69
CA ALA A 271 15.43 4.31 -18.80
C ALA A 271 15.78 3.86 -20.23
N VAL A 272 14.87 3.18 -20.94
CA VAL A 272 15.05 2.79 -22.34
C VAL A 272 15.19 4.02 -23.23
N GLY A 273 14.36 5.06 -23.05
CA GLY A 273 14.50 6.30 -23.79
C GLY A 273 15.89 6.94 -23.59
N ALA A 274 16.38 6.96 -22.35
CA ALA A 274 17.70 7.50 -22.03
C ALA A 274 18.84 6.64 -22.60
N TRP A 275 18.70 5.32 -22.56
CA TRP A 275 19.66 4.35 -23.09
C TRP A 275 19.83 4.49 -24.61
N VAL A 276 18.72 4.56 -25.36
CA VAL A 276 18.76 4.68 -26.83
C VAL A 276 19.31 6.04 -27.26
N THR A 277 18.94 7.12 -26.58
CA THR A 277 19.31 8.48 -27.00
C THR A 277 20.64 8.98 -26.44
N GLY A 278 21.16 8.35 -25.39
CA GLY A 278 22.34 8.83 -24.65
C GLY A 278 22.12 10.18 -23.96
N ARG A 279 20.86 10.59 -23.77
CA ARG A 279 20.44 11.88 -23.19
C ARG A 279 19.45 11.66 -22.06
N PRO A 280 19.32 12.58 -21.10
CA PRO A 280 18.28 12.47 -20.08
C PRO A 280 16.89 12.45 -20.73
N VAL A 281 16.00 11.56 -20.29
CA VAL A 281 14.63 11.41 -20.80
C VAL A 281 13.64 11.48 -19.66
N LYS A 282 12.63 12.34 -19.81
CA LYS A 282 11.52 12.51 -18.87
C LYS A 282 10.23 11.91 -19.42
N LEU A 283 9.60 11.06 -18.62
CA LEU A 283 8.27 10.52 -18.86
C LEU A 283 7.33 11.00 -17.75
N VAL A 284 6.20 11.58 -18.12
CA VAL A 284 5.15 12.03 -17.20
C VAL A 284 3.84 11.49 -17.75
N LEU A 285 3.14 10.68 -16.96
CA LEU A 285 1.81 10.20 -17.31
C LEU A 285 0.74 11.20 -16.87
N ASP A 286 -0.38 11.24 -17.59
CA ASP A 286 -1.61 11.82 -17.07
C ASP A 286 -2.43 10.80 -16.23
N VAL A 287 -3.63 11.18 -15.79
CA VAL A 287 -4.49 10.33 -14.95
C VAL A 287 -5.00 9.11 -15.72
N GLU A 288 -5.39 9.30 -16.98
CA GLU A 288 -5.87 8.21 -17.84
C GLU A 288 -4.76 7.17 -18.05
N GLU A 289 -3.57 7.63 -18.42
CA GLU A 289 -2.40 6.78 -18.60
C GLU A 289 -1.97 6.06 -17.31
N SER A 290 -2.19 6.69 -16.15
CA SER A 290 -1.90 6.09 -14.85
C SER A 290 -2.87 4.95 -14.53
N ILE A 291 -4.15 5.06 -14.91
CA ILE A 291 -5.15 4.00 -14.76
C ILE A 291 -4.82 2.79 -15.62
N TYR A 292 -4.33 2.99 -16.85
CA TYR A 292 -3.81 1.89 -17.68
C TYR A 292 -2.53 1.26 -17.11
N THR A 293 -1.81 1.95 -16.22
CA THR A 293 -0.55 1.46 -15.66
C THR A 293 -0.79 0.54 -14.46
N THR A 294 -1.72 0.89 -13.57
CA THR A 294 -2.05 0.09 -12.40
C THR A 294 -3.40 0.47 -11.83
N ARG A 295 -4.15 -0.56 -11.41
CA ARG A 295 -5.38 -0.43 -10.61
C ARG A 295 -5.34 -1.35 -9.38
N VAL A 296 -6.44 -1.39 -8.64
CA VAL A 296 -6.67 -2.31 -7.52
C VAL A 296 -7.42 -3.55 -8.01
N ASP A 297 -7.08 -4.73 -7.47
CA ASP A 297 -7.86 -5.95 -7.70
C ASP A 297 -9.33 -5.74 -7.32
N SER A 298 -10.27 -6.12 -8.19
CA SER A 298 -11.64 -6.42 -7.73
C SER A 298 -11.68 -7.83 -7.18
N ALA A 299 -12.65 -8.13 -6.32
CA ALA A 299 -12.84 -9.49 -5.81
C ALA A 299 -14.31 -9.84 -5.71
N GLU A 300 -14.62 -11.09 -6.04
CA GLU A 300 -15.84 -11.75 -5.56
C GLU A 300 -15.46 -12.66 -4.40
N VAL A 301 -16.11 -12.45 -3.25
CA VAL A 301 -15.85 -13.22 -2.04
C VAL A 301 -17.13 -13.90 -1.60
N ARG A 302 -17.17 -15.22 -1.73
CA ARG A 302 -18.23 -16.08 -1.21
C ARG A 302 -17.85 -16.51 0.19
N VAL A 303 -18.80 -16.40 1.12
CA VAL A 303 -18.61 -16.76 2.53
C VAL A 303 -19.78 -17.59 3.04
N ARG A 304 -19.45 -18.64 3.77
CA ARG A 304 -20.39 -19.44 4.55
C ARG A 304 -19.86 -19.56 5.98
N SER A 305 -20.67 -19.24 6.98
CA SER A 305 -20.28 -19.41 8.38
C SER A 305 -21.37 -20.14 9.16
N GLY A 306 -20.96 -21.15 9.93
CA GLY A 306 -21.82 -21.91 10.84
C GLY A 306 -21.68 -21.40 12.27
N PHE A 307 -22.81 -21.15 12.93
CA PHE A 307 -22.90 -20.63 14.29
C PHE A 307 -23.68 -21.57 15.21
N ALA A 308 -23.26 -21.65 16.46
CA ALA A 308 -24.06 -22.20 17.55
C ALA A 308 -25.19 -21.22 17.93
N ALA A 309 -26.21 -21.73 18.62
CA ALA A 309 -27.35 -20.92 19.07
C ALA A 309 -26.96 -19.78 20.04
N ASP A 310 -25.81 -19.90 20.73
CA ASP A 310 -25.24 -18.87 21.61
C ASP A 310 -24.37 -17.84 20.86
N GLY A 311 -24.30 -17.93 19.53
CA GLY A 311 -23.53 -17.04 18.67
C GLY A 311 -22.05 -17.41 18.50
N ARG A 312 -21.56 -18.52 19.08
CA ARG A 312 -20.19 -18.98 18.81
C ARG A 312 -20.03 -19.44 17.35
N ILE A 313 -18.92 -19.06 16.71
CA ILE A 313 -18.52 -19.55 15.39
C ILE A 313 -18.04 -20.99 15.54
N LEU A 314 -18.58 -21.88 14.71
CA LEU A 314 -18.19 -23.30 14.64
C LEU A 314 -17.33 -23.56 13.40
N ALA A 315 -17.73 -23.02 12.25
CA ALA A 315 -16.99 -23.14 11.00
C ALA A 315 -17.11 -21.88 10.15
N ARG A 316 -16.09 -21.62 9.32
CA ARG A 316 -16.15 -20.64 8.25
C ARG A 316 -15.52 -21.20 6.97
N GLU A 317 -16.11 -20.88 5.84
CA GLU A 317 -15.63 -21.25 4.51
C GLU A 317 -15.63 -20.02 3.60
N PHE A 318 -14.55 -19.84 2.84
CA PHE A 318 -14.39 -18.72 1.90
C PHE A 318 -13.88 -19.21 0.54
N ASP A 319 -14.47 -18.70 -0.54
CA ASP A 319 -13.94 -18.79 -1.90
C ASP A 319 -13.76 -17.37 -2.45
N ILE A 320 -12.51 -17.01 -2.76
CA ILE A 320 -12.11 -15.68 -3.20
C ILE A 320 -11.63 -15.76 -4.65
N VAL A 321 -12.26 -15.00 -5.54
CA VAL A 321 -11.81 -14.84 -6.93
C VAL A 321 -11.42 -13.38 -7.14
N MET A 322 -10.12 -13.12 -7.34
CA MET A 322 -9.59 -11.79 -7.60
C MET A 322 -9.35 -11.57 -9.10
N ASN A 323 -9.80 -10.43 -9.61
CA ASN A 323 -9.48 -9.99 -10.96
C ASN A 323 -8.14 -9.22 -10.92
N SER A 324 -7.07 -9.84 -11.40
CA SER A 324 -5.72 -9.27 -11.34
C SER A 324 -5.27 -8.57 -12.63
N GLY A 325 -6.10 -8.63 -13.67
CA GLY A 325 -5.80 -7.97 -14.94
C GLY A 325 -4.74 -8.73 -15.73
N ALA A 326 -4.11 -8.06 -16.68
CA ALA A 326 -3.30 -8.72 -17.70
C ALA A 326 -1.92 -9.22 -17.24
N TYR A 327 -1.48 -8.88 -16.03
CA TYR A 327 -0.16 -9.21 -15.50
C TYR A 327 -0.22 -9.45 -13.99
N ALA A 328 0.70 -10.27 -13.46
CA ALA A 328 0.61 -10.73 -12.07
C ALA A 328 0.95 -9.62 -11.08
N ASP A 329 1.95 -8.79 -11.43
CA ASP A 329 2.54 -7.76 -10.59
C ASP A 329 2.66 -8.22 -9.12
N ASN A 330 1.83 -7.69 -8.23
CA ASN A 330 1.80 -8.03 -6.81
C ASN A 330 0.49 -8.69 -6.36
N SER A 331 -0.46 -8.93 -7.27
CA SER A 331 -1.75 -9.54 -6.95
C SER A 331 -1.66 -10.92 -6.30
N PRO A 332 -0.69 -11.81 -6.62
CA PRO A 332 -0.51 -13.06 -5.88
C PRO A 332 -0.32 -12.86 -4.37
N LEU A 333 0.43 -11.82 -3.97
CA LEU A 333 0.65 -11.51 -2.57
C LEU A 333 -0.58 -10.81 -1.95
N VAL A 334 -1.28 -9.96 -2.71
CA VAL A 334 -2.57 -9.38 -2.29
C VAL A 334 -3.59 -10.49 -2.01
N LEU A 335 -3.67 -11.52 -2.86
CA LEU A 335 -4.54 -12.68 -2.67
C LEU A 335 -4.20 -13.47 -1.41
N GLU A 336 -2.92 -13.78 -1.18
CA GLU A 336 -2.51 -14.47 0.05
C GLU A 336 -2.96 -13.71 1.30
N LYS A 337 -2.88 -12.37 1.26
CA LYS A 337 -3.36 -11.51 2.33
C LYS A 337 -4.87 -11.45 2.43
N ALA A 338 -5.62 -11.47 1.33
CA ALA A 338 -7.08 -11.59 1.39
C ALA A 338 -7.51 -12.91 2.06
N VAL A 339 -6.90 -14.03 1.67
CA VAL A 339 -7.19 -15.37 2.23
C VAL A 339 -6.87 -15.46 3.72
N ASN A 340 -5.74 -14.90 4.18
CA ASN A 340 -5.35 -15.00 5.59
C ASN A 340 -5.98 -13.93 6.50
N ARG A 341 -6.81 -13.02 5.97
CA ARG A 341 -7.48 -11.95 6.72
C ARG A 341 -9.01 -12.00 6.68
N CYS A 342 -9.61 -12.75 5.75
CA CYS A 342 -11.08 -12.75 5.54
C CYS A 342 -11.88 -13.29 6.74
N PHE A 343 -11.30 -14.15 7.57
CA PHE A 343 -11.98 -14.75 8.72
C PHE A 343 -11.89 -13.92 10.01
N GLY A 344 -11.22 -12.76 9.98
CA GLY A 344 -11.16 -11.80 11.08
C GLY A 344 -10.38 -12.26 12.33
N PRO A 345 -10.30 -11.41 13.37
CA PRO A 345 -9.63 -11.72 14.64
C PRO A 345 -10.51 -12.57 15.57
N TYR A 346 -11.12 -13.64 15.03
CA TYR A 346 -12.10 -14.46 15.75
C TYR A 346 -11.59 -15.89 15.98
N ARG A 347 -12.12 -16.54 17.01
CA ARG A 347 -11.96 -17.97 17.25
C ARG A 347 -12.78 -18.72 16.22
N VAL A 348 -12.11 -19.38 15.29
CA VAL A 348 -12.72 -20.19 14.23
C VAL A 348 -12.21 -21.62 14.37
N PRO A 349 -12.98 -22.56 14.95
CA PRO A 349 -12.51 -23.94 15.15
C PRO A 349 -12.24 -24.70 13.85
N HIS A 350 -13.05 -24.43 12.82
CA HIS A 350 -12.95 -25.07 11.53
C HIS A 350 -12.94 -24.02 10.41
N LEU A 351 -11.85 -23.95 9.65
CA LEU A 351 -11.67 -22.98 8.58
C LEU A 351 -11.25 -23.68 7.29
N ARG A 352 -11.83 -23.23 6.17
CA ARG A 352 -11.27 -23.39 4.82
C ARG A 352 -11.41 -22.07 4.09
N ALA A 353 -10.30 -21.42 3.76
CA ALA A 353 -10.29 -20.21 2.93
C ALA A 353 -9.43 -20.47 1.70
N HIS A 354 -10.05 -20.46 0.53
CA HIS A 354 -9.41 -20.70 -0.76
C HIS A 354 -9.50 -19.44 -1.61
N GLY A 355 -8.41 -19.11 -2.30
CA GLY A 355 -8.37 -17.95 -3.17
C GLY A 355 -7.58 -18.19 -4.45
N ARG A 356 -7.98 -17.51 -5.52
CA ARG A 356 -7.31 -17.49 -6.83
C ARG A 356 -7.22 -16.07 -7.39
N SER A 357 -6.05 -15.72 -7.91
CA SER A 357 -5.77 -14.50 -8.68
C SER A 357 -5.83 -14.85 -10.16
N VAL A 358 -6.73 -14.18 -10.88
CA VAL A 358 -7.11 -14.55 -12.25
C VAL A 358 -6.64 -13.46 -13.21
N TYR A 359 -5.91 -13.87 -14.25
CA TYR A 359 -5.58 -12.99 -15.35
C TYR A 359 -6.84 -12.65 -16.14
N THR A 360 -7.00 -11.39 -16.50
CA THR A 360 -8.06 -10.91 -17.42
C THR A 360 -7.47 -9.90 -18.39
N ASN A 361 -8.14 -9.63 -19.50
CA ASN A 361 -7.75 -8.62 -20.48
C ASN A 361 -8.11 -7.18 -20.06
N THR A 362 -7.90 -6.86 -18.78
CA THR A 362 -8.07 -5.54 -18.18
C THR A 362 -6.72 -4.99 -17.69
N ALA A 363 -6.66 -3.70 -17.36
CA ALA A 363 -5.44 -3.09 -16.82
C ALA A 363 -4.93 -3.87 -15.59
N PRO A 364 -3.60 -4.05 -15.43
CA PRO A 364 -3.03 -4.87 -14.38
C PRO A 364 -3.30 -4.29 -12.99
N ALA A 365 -3.53 -5.18 -12.03
CA ALA A 365 -3.73 -4.84 -10.64
C ALA A 365 -2.41 -4.86 -9.86
N SER A 366 -2.36 -4.13 -8.75
CA SER A 366 -1.24 -4.18 -7.82
C SER A 366 -1.67 -3.77 -6.41
N SER A 367 -0.68 -3.48 -5.59
CA SER A 367 -0.80 -3.07 -4.19
C SER A 367 -1.70 -1.85 -4.04
N TYR A 368 -2.59 -1.93 -3.06
CA TYR A 368 -3.38 -0.81 -2.55
C TYR A 368 -3.35 -0.82 -1.03
N ARG A 369 -3.62 0.33 -0.42
CA ARG A 369 -3.67 0.50 1.04
C ARG A 369 -4.63 -0.52 1.66
N GLY A 370 -4.20 -1.20 2.73
CA GLY A 370 -4.95 -2.30 3.35
C GLY A 370 -4.62 -3.67 2.74
N PHE A 371 -4.11 -3.71 1.52
CA PHE A 371 -3.35 -4.82 0.96
C PHE A 371 -4.04 -6.18 1.06
N GLY A 372 -5.21 -6.33 0.40
CA GLY A 372 -6.02 -7.54 0.41
C GLY A 372 -6.99 -7.66 1.58
N ALA A 373 -6.77 -6.94 2.68
CA ALA A 373 -7.71 -6.92 3.81
C ALA A 373 -9.11 -6.40 3.42
N PRO A 374 -9.26 -5.28 2.68
CA PRO A 374 -10.59 -4.72 2.40
C PRO A 374 -11.51 -5.71 1.66
N HIS A 375 -10.94 -6.48 0.73
CA HIS A 375 -11.65 -7.52 -0.03
C HIS A 375 -12.26 -8.57 0.90
N GLY A 376 -11.45 -9.18 1.76
CA GLY A 376 -11.88 -10.26 2.65
C GLY A 376 -12.75 -9.77 3.81
N VAL A 377 -12.40 -8.62 4.41
CA VAL A 377 -13.09 -8.05 5.58
C VAL A 377 -14.51 -7.62 5.22
N LEU A 378 -14.76 -7.12 4.00
CA LEU A 378 -16.10 -6.79 3.51
C LEU A 378 -17.07 -7.97 3.64
N ALA A 379 -16.72 -9.12 3.08
CA ALA A 379 -17.56 -10.32 3.16
C ALA A 379 -17.60 -10.91 4.58
N GLY A 380 -16.43 -10.98 5.23
CA GLY A 380 -16.27 -11.58 6.54
C GLY A 380 -17.11 -10.89 7.62
N GLU A 381 -17.08 -9.56 7.68
CA GLU A 381 -17.82 -8.76 8.66
C GLU A 381 -19.31 -8.64 8.32
N THR A 382 -19.66 -8.45 7.04
CA THR A 382 -21.07 -8.41 6.60
C THR A 382 -21.79 -9.72 6.94
N ASN A 383 -21.11 -10.86 6.80
CA ASN A 383 -21.65 -12.17 7.18
C ASN A 383 -21.90 -12.29 8.70
N LEU A 384 -21.04 -11.70 9.54
CA LEU A 384 -21.24 -11.66 10.99
C LEU A 384 -22.43 -10.77 11.37
N ASP A 385 -22.62 -9.62 10.73
CA ASP A 385 -23.78 -8.77 11.01
C ASP A 385 -25.10 -9.43 10.58
N ARG A 386 -25.12 -10.12 9.43
CA ARG A 386 -26.29 -10.93 9.00
C ARG A 386 -26.58 -12.07 9.98
N ALA A 387 -25.55 -12.71 10.53
CA ALA A 387 -25.71 -13.74 11.56
C ALA A 387 -26.25 -13.18 12.88
N ALA A 388 -25.76 -12.01 13.30
CA ALA A 388 -26.26 -11.32 14.48
C ALA A 388 -27.76 -11.03 14.38
N GLU A 389 -28.21 -10.52 13.23
CA GLU A 389 -29.63 -10.26 12.95
C GLU A 389 -30.47 -11.54 13.02
N GLN A 390 -30.06 -12.60 12.32
CA GLN A 390 -30.82 -13.86 12.27
C GLN A 390 -30.86 -14.61 13.61
N LEU A 391 -29.82 -14.48 14.43
CA LEU A 391 -29.78 -15.05 15.79
C LEU A 391 -30.49 -14.17 16.83
N GLY A 392 -30.84 -12.92 16.49
CA GLY A 392 -31.35 -11.94 17.46
C GLY A 392 -30.31 -11.53 18.51
N ILE A 393 -29.02 -11.60 18.18
CA ILE A 393 -27.91 -11.23 19.07
C ILE A 393 -27.42 -9.84 18.69
N GLN A 394 -27.08 -9.01 19.68
CA GLN A 394 -26.49 -7.70 19.41
C GLN A 394 -25.15 -7.86 18.65
N PRO A 395 -24.90 -7.12 17.56
CA PRO A 395 -23.70 -7.29 16.74
C PRO A 395 -22.37 -7.19 17.51
N ALA A 396 -22.29 -6.27 18.47
CA ALA A 396 -21.11 -6.14 19.32
C ALA A 396 -20.94 -7.34 20.25
N GLN A 397 -22.04 -7.90 20.78
CA GLN A 397 -22.00 -9.08 21.63
C GLN A 397 -21.57 -10.32 20.84
N LEU A 398 -22.07 -10.52 19.62
CA LEU A 398 -21.64 -11.62 18.75
C LEU A 398 -20.12 -11.59 18.52
N ARG A 399 -19.57 -10.40 18.22
CA ARG A 399 -18.13 -10.22 18.04
C ARG A 399 -17.38 -10.51 19.33
N LYS A 400 -17.79 -9.96 20.48
CA LYS A 400 -17.15 -10.22 21.79
C LYS A 400 -17.09 -11.71 22.16
N THR A 401 -18.16 -12.46 21.89
CA THR A 401 -18.21 -13.91 22.10
C THR A 401 -17.10 -14.64 21.33
N ASN A 402 -16.76 -14.14 20.14
CA ASN A 402 -15.85 -14.82 19.22
C ASN A 402 -14.45 -14.21 19.14
N LEU A 403 -14.23 -12.97 19.56
CA LEU A 403 -12.91 -12.32 19.51
C LEU A 403 -11.86 -13.14 20.28
N VAL A 404 -10.68 -13.29 19.68
CA VAL A 404 -9.52 -13.86 20.37
C VAL A 404 -9.00 -12.89 21.44
N ALA A 405 -8.41 -13.43 22.50
CA ALA A 405 -7.85 -12.63 23.58
C ALA A 405 -6.47 -12.05 23.20
N TYR A 406 -6.01 -11.04 23.94
CA TYR A 406 -4.64 -10.55 23.85
C TYR A 406 -3.63 -11.71 24.02
N GLY A 407 -2.70 -11.84 23.08
CA GLY A 407 -1.69 -12.89 23.03
C GLY A 407 -2.18 -14.24 22.48
N GLU A 408 -3.47 -14.41 22.22
CA GLU A 408 -4.02 -15.63 21.63
C GLU A 408 -3.69 -15.71 20.13
N VAL A 409 -3.31 -16.91 19.68
CA VAL A 409 -2.98 -17.16 18.26
C VAL A 409 -4.25 -17.56 17.53
N PHE A 410 -4.64 -16.77 16.52
CA PHE A 410 -5.80 -17.06 15.67
C PHE A 410 -5.41 -17.51 14.25
N LEU A 411 -4.17 -17.24 13.83
CA LEU A 411 -3.59 -17.75 12.58
C LEU A 411 -2.41 -18.68 12.92
N PRO A 412 -2.54 -20.00 12.73
CA PRO A 412 -1.50 -20.96 13.08
C PRO A 412 -0.12 -20.60 12.51
N GLY A 413 0.93 -20.75 13.33
CA GLY A 413 2.31 -20.43 12.95
C GLY A 413 2.65 -18.93 12.96
N LYS A 414 1.72 -18.06 13.30
CA LYS A 414 1.95 -16.61 13.46
C LYS A 414 2.02 -16.21 14.93
N ARG A 415 2.39 -14.95 15.16
CA ARG A 415 2.35 -14.31 16.48
C ARG A 415 0.92 -14.28 17.02
N GLY A 416 0.76 -14.39 18.34
CA GLY A 416 -0.51 -14.05 19.00
C GLY A 416 -0.93 -12.61 18.72
N LEU A 417 -2.22 -12.32 18.87
CA LEU A 417 -2.75 -10.98 18.66
C LEU A 417 -2.15 -10.00 19.67
N ASP A 418 -1.61 -8.87 19.22
CA ASP A 418 -1.02 -7.83 20.07
C ASP A 418 -1.98 -6.66 20.24
N ALA A 419 -3.28 -6.91 20.38
CA ALA A 419 -4.31 -5.90 20.59
C ALA A 419 -5.41 -6.42 21.52
N ASP A 420 -6.02 -5.53 22.29
CA ASP A 420 -7.16 -5.84 23.16
C ASP A 420 -8.46 -5.43 22.45
N MET A 421 -8.86 -6.27 21.48
CA MET A 421 -10.00 -6.00 20.61
C MET A 421 -11.33 -5.91 21.36
N HIS A 422 -11.43 -6.50 22.55
CA HIS A 422 -12.62 -6.35 23.40
C HIS A 422 -12.74 -4.93 23.91
N ALA A 423 -11.67 -4.39 24.48
CA ALA A 423 -11.63 -3.01 24.97
C ALA A 423 -11.77 -1.99 23.82
N ASP A 424 -11.12 -2.25 22.69
CA ASP A 424 -11.16 -1.34 21.54
C ASP A 424 -12.57 -1.31 20.91
N LEU A 425 -13.28 -2.45 20.88
CA LEU A 425 -14.69 -2.51 20.49
C LEU A 425 -15.59 -1.78 21.49
N ASP A 426 -15.33 -1.87 22.79
CA ASP A 426 -16.09 -1.13 23.81
C ASP A 426 -15.95 0.38 23.60
N LEU A 427 -14.74 0.88 23.40
CA LEU A 427 -14.49 2.29 23.08
C LEU A 427 -15.25 2.75 21.84
N LEU A 428 -15.24 1.93 20.78
CA LEU A 428 -15.96 2.24 19.55
C LEU A 428 -17.47 2.32 19.79
N VAL A 429 -18.04 1.31 20.46
CA VAL A 429 -19.49 1.22 20.68
C VAL A 429 -19.96 2.34 21.59
N ASP A 430 -19.24 2.63 22.67
CA ASP A 430 -19.59 3.70 23.62
C ASP A 430 -19.63 5.08 22.95
N GLU A 431 -18.73 5.33 21.99
CA GLU A 431 -18.72 6.60 21.24
C GLU A 431 -19.76 6.61 20.11
N LEU A 432 -19.88 5.52 19.36
CA LEU A 432 -20.73 5.45 18.17
C LEU A 432 -22.22 5.41 18.51
N TRP A 433 -22.60 4.68 19.56
CA TRP A 433 -24.00 4.56 20.02
C TRP A 433 -24.45 5.67 20.98
N ARG A 434 -23.63 6.69 21.15
CA ARG A 434 -23.98 7.84 21.97
C ARG A 434 -25.03 8.71 21.25
N ASP A 435 -26.08 9.08 21.96
CA ASP A 435 -27.10 10.02 21.49
C ASP A 435 -27.81 9.56 20.19
N VAL A 436 -28.03 8.26 20.03
CA VAL A 436 -28.70 7.69 18.85
C VAL A 436 -30.21 7.84 18.97
N GLU A 437 -30.81 8.62 18.07
CA GLU A 437 -32.25 8.68 17.91
C GLU A 437 -32.70 7.64 16.87
N ASN A 438 -33.78 6.91 17.18
CA ASN A 438 -34.39 5.97 16.24
C ASN A 438 -35.20 6.74 15.19
N GLU A 439 -34.51 7.29 14.20
CA GLU A 439 -35.14 7.95 13.05
C GLU A 439 -35.24 6.99 11.85
N PRO A 440 -36.30 7.11 11.03
CA PRO A 440 -36.39 6.38 9.76
C PRO A 440 -35.17 6.64 8.87
N TYR A 441 -34.70 5.60 8.18
CA TYR A 441 -33.56 5.68 7.24
C TYR A 441 -32.22 6.12 7.84
N ARG A 442 -32.09 6.07 9.17
CA ARG A 442 -30.81 6.15 9.86
C ARG A 442 -30.32 4.77 10.26
N GLY A 443 -29.01 4.57 10.18
CA GLY A 443 -28.40 3.30 10.55
C GLY A 443 -26.97 3.46 11.04
N ILE A 444 -26.58 2.56 11.93
CA ILE A 444 -25.23 2.50 12.50
C ILE A 444 -24.58 1.18 12.11
N GLY A 445 -23.33 1.24 11.69
CA GLY A 445 -22.55 0.05 11.35
C GLY A 445 -21.10 0.21 11.74
N PHE A 446 -20.45 -0.92 11.99
CA PHE A 446 -19.04 -0.98 12.35
C PHE A 446 -18.46 -2.32 11.92
N ALA A 447 -17.14 -2.37 11.89
CA ALA A 447 -16.41 -3.58 11.58
C ALA A 447 -15.06 -3.60 12.30
N LEU A 448 -14.52 -4.80 12.42
CA LEU A 448 -13.21 -5.06 13.02
C LEU A 448 -12.30 -5.80 12.04
N SER A 449 -11.00 -5.56 12.15
CA SER A 449 -9.98 -6.33 11.42
C SER A 449 -8.68 -6.36 12.22
N ALA A 450 -7.96 -7.47 12.12
CA ALA A 450 -6.55 -7.56 12.50
C ALA A 450 -5.82 -8.23 11.34
N SER A 451 -4.83 -7.53 10.78
CA SER A 451 -4.17 -7.93 9.54
C SER A 451 -2.67 -8.06 9.74
N ASP A 452 -2.07 -9.16 9.28
CA ASP A 452 -0.59 -9.25 9.15
C ASP A 452 -0.17 -8.23 8.09
N ALA A 453 0.42 -7.10 8.49
CA ALA A 453 0.76 -6.00 7.59
C ALA A 453 1.63 -6.43 6.39
N GLY A 454 2.34 -7.57 6.45
CA GLY A 454 3.30 -8.00 5.43
C GLY A 454 4.71 -7.42 5.66
N ALA A 455 4.97 -6.90 6.85
CA ALA A 455 6.20 -6.20 7.22
C ALA A 455 7.37 -7.17 7.45
N PHE A 456 8.01 -7.65 6.38
CA PHE A 456 9.16 -8.55 6.53
C PHE A 456 10.37 -7.83 7.17
N PRO A 457 10.97 -8.33 8.28
CA PRO A 457 12.02 -7.63 9.02
C PRO A 457 13.38 -7.59 8.30
N VAL A 458 13.55 -6.65 7.37
CA VAL A 458 14.84 -6.32 6.73
C VAL A 458 14.95 -4.81 6.57
N SER A 459 15.63 -4.16 7.53
CA SER A 459 15.85 -2.71 7.53
C SER A 459 17.26 -2.39 8.01
N THR A 460 17.90 -1.39 7.41
CA THR A 460 19.13 -0.78 7.91
C THR A 460 18.94 0.72 8.04
N ALA A 461 19.46 1.31 9.12
CA ALA A 461 19.49 2.75 9.31
C ALA A 461 20.87 3.19 9.80
N THR A 462 21.22 4.43 9.50
CA THR A 462 22.48 5.05 9.94
C THR A 462 22.18 6.39 10.59
N ALA A 463 22.82 6.65 11.73
CA ALA A 463 22.80 7.94 12.41
C ALA A 463 24.23 8.50 12.43
N ARG A 464 24.45 9.64 11.77
CA ARG A 464 25.73 10.34 11.75
C ARG A 464 25.61 11.58 12.62
N ILE A 465 26.42 11.65 13.66
CA ILE A 465 26.54 12.81 14.56
C ILE A 465 27.73 13.64 14.10
N HIS A 466 27.50 14.90 13.76
CA HIS A 466 28.54 15.85 13.36
C HIS A 466 29.20 16.48 14.58
N PHE A 467 30.41 17.02 14.41
CA PHE A 467 31.15 17.67 15.51
C PHE A 467 30.39 18.80 16.20
N ASP A 468 29.45 19.47 15.51
CA ASP A 468 28.63 20.55 16.07
C ASP A 468 27.40 20.05 16.84
N GLY A 469 27.23 18.72 16.94
CA GLY A 469 26.10 18.07 17.62
C GLY A 469 24.87 17.89 16.75
N SER A 470 24.87 18.37 15.50
CA SER A 470 23.80 18.07 14.55
C SER A 470 23.85 16.61 14.07
N VAL A 471 22.72 16.09 13.59
CA VAL A 471 22.57 14.67 13.23
C VAL A 471 22.00 14.53 11.83
N THR A 472 22.63 13.69 11.01
CA THR A 472 22.06 13.21 9.75
C THR A 472 21.61 11.75 9.89
N VAL A 473 20.35 11.50 9.56
CA VAL A 473 19.76 10.15 9.50
C VAL A 473 19.67 9.71 8.05
N LEU A 474 20.19 8.51 7.76
CA LEU A 474 20.11 7.87 6.46
C LEU A 474 19.23 6.62 6.56
N SER A 475 18.17 6.57 5.76
CA SER A 475 17.29 5.40 5.63
C SER A 475 16.79 5.31 4.19
N GLY A 476 16.62 4.10 3.67
CA GLY A 476 16.07 3.88 2.34
C GLY A 476 14.55 4.04 2.24
N SER A 477 13.86 4.40 3.32
CA SER A 477 12.40 4.56 3.29
C SER A 477 11.99 5.86 2.60
N THR A 478 10.97 5.80 1.75
CA THR A 478 10.45 6.92 0.97
C THR A 478 9.39 7.69 1.76
N GLU A 479 9.54 9.01 1.88
CA GLU A 479 8.48 9.89 2.38
C GLU A 479 7.55 10.27 1.23
N MET A 480 6.26 9.97 1.37
CA MET A 480 5.22 10.26 0.37
C MET A 480 3.98 10.93 0.99
N GLY A 481 4.12 11.50 2.18
CA GLY A 481 3.05 12.18 2.90
C GLY A 481 2.78 11.62 4.29
N GLN A 482 3.22 10.38 4.59
CA GLN A 482 2.95 9.71 5.85
C GLN A 482 3.68 10.30 7.07
N GLY A 483 4.75 11.10 6.85
CA GLY A 483 5.48 11.77 7.94
C GLY A 483 6.61 10.96 8.55
N SER A 484 7.15 9.99 7.80
CA SER A 484 8.34 9.23 8.20
C SER A 484 9.54 10.13 8.50
N ARG A 485 9.73 11.23 7.75
CA ARG A 485 10.84 12.18 8.05
C ARG A 485 10.70 12.81 9.43
N SER A 486 9.49 13.18 9.83
CA SER A 486 9.22 13.73 11.17
C SER A 486 9.44 12.67 12.25
N VAL A 487 8.87 11.48 12.05
CA VAL A 487 8.91 10.38 13.02
C VAL A 487 10.35 9.91 13.25
N LEU A 488 11.13 9.71 12.18
CA LEU A 488 12.53 9.30 12.29
C LEU A 488 13.39 10.39 12.92
N ALA A 489 13.11 11.68 12.62
CA ALA A 489 13.79 12.79 13.29
C ALA A 489 13.51 12.81 14.80
N GLN A 490 12.25 12.61 15.21
CA GLN A 490 11.88 12.55 16.63
C GLN A 490 12.55 11.38 17.36
N ILE A 491 12.60 10.20 16.74
CA ILE A 491 13.28 9.03 17.31
C ILE A 491 14.77 9.35 17.51
N ALA A 492 15.47 9.83 16.49
CA ALA A 492 16.90 10.16 16.63
C ALA A 492 17.15 11.28 17.65
N ALA A 493 16.29 12.30 17.69
CA ALA A 493 16.38 13.40 18.66
C ALA A 493 16.21 12.90 20.10
N GLU A 494 15.23 12.03 20.34
CA GLU A 494 15.02 11.41 21.66
C GLU A 494 16.20 10.51 22.04
N GLU A 495 16.66 9.67 21.12
CA GLU A 495 17.74 8.73 21.39
C GLU A 495 19.09 9.42 21.66
N LEU A 496 19.41 10.49 20.93
CA LEU A 496 20.69 11.19 21.06
C LEU A 496 20.62 12.40 22.00
N GLY A 497 19.42 12.80 22.38
CA GLY A 497 19.18 13.91 23.28
C GLY A 497 19.52 15.27 22.71
N VAL A 498 19.23 15.45 21.43
CA VAL A 498 19.36 16.73 20.70
C VAL A 498 17.96 17.31 20.41
N ALA A 499 17.92 18.59 20.04
CA ALA A 499 16.68 19.19 19.57
C ALA A 499 16.26 18.58 18.22
N PRO A 500 14.95 18.36 17.95
CA PRO A 500 14.47 17.81 16.67
C PRO A 500 14.95 18.59 15.44
N GLU A 501 15.11 19.90 15.57
CA GLU A 501 15.55 20.81 14.51
C GLU A 501 17.02 20.60 14.11
N LEU A 502 17.81 19.95 14.98
CA LEU A 502 19.19 19.56 14.69
C LEU A 502 19.29 18.21 13.97
N VAL A 503 18.16 17.55 13.70
CA VAL A 503 18.12 16.26 13.01
C VAL A 503 17.61 16.43 11.59
N GLN A 504 18.45 16.08 10.62
CA GLN A 504 18.08 16.00 9.22
C GLN A 504 17.91 14.55 8.79
N VAL A 505 16.73 14.19 8.31
CA VAL A 505 16.49 12.89 7.64
C VAL A 505 16.64 13.09 6.13
N ALA A 506 17.60 12.38 5.54
CA ALA A 506 17.87 12.42 4.10
C ALA A 506 16.71 11.79 3.30
N GLN A 507 16.49 12.31 2.08
CA GLN A 507 15.58 11.67 1.13
C GLN A 507 16.17 10.37 0.61
N SER A 508 15.31 9.46 0.15
CA SER A 508 15.73 8.13 -0.28
C SER A 508 16.55 8.18 -1.59
N ASP A 509 17.73 7.56 -1.55
CA ASP A 509 18.67 7.41 -2.66
C ASP A 509 19.42 6.09 -2.47
N THR A 510 19.40 5.21 -3.47
CA THR A 510 20.03 3.88 -3.38
C THR A 510 21.56 3.89 -3.34
N THR A 511 22.19 5.06 -3.50
CA THR A 511 23.65 5.27 -3.42
C THR A 511 24.09 5.57 -2.00
N ALA A 512 23.42 6.51 -1.34
CA ALA A 512 23.82 7.05 -0.05
C ALA A 512 22.99 6.53 1.13
N ALA A 513 21.74 6.13 0.89
CA ALA A 513 20.85 5.66 1.93
C ALA A 513 21.14 4.20 2.31
N SER A 514 20.92 3.89 3.58
CA SER A 514 20.98 2.52 4.08
C SER A 514 19.88 1.65 3.46
N TYR A 515 20.21 0.38 3.18
CA TYR A 515 19.29 -0.53 2.50
C TYR A 515 17.95 -0.61 3.23
N GLU A 516 16.89 -0.39 2.48
CA GLU A 516 15.52 -0.63 2.90
C GLU A 516 14.82 -1.45 1.83
N ARG A 517 14.19 -2.53 2.27
CA ARG A 517 13.50 -3.45 1.38
C ARG A 517 12.28 -2.78 0.74
N THR A 518 11.42 -2.17 1.55
CA THR A 518 10.16 -1.55 1.10
C THR A 518 9.70 -0.45 2.04
N THR A 519 9.03 0.55 1.49
CA THR A 519 8.13 1.46 2.21
C THR A 519 6.69 1.01 1.93
N GLY A 520 6.08 0.28 2.85
CA GLY A 520 4.75 -0.33 2.73
C GLY A 520 4.50 -1.20 3.96
N ALA A 521 3.35 -1.87 4.08
CA ALA A 521 3.07 -2.73 5.24
C ALA A 521 3.20 -2.00 6.59
N SER A 522 2.86 -0.71 6.63
CA SER A 522 3.06 0.22 7.75
C SER A 522 4.42 0.15 8.48
N ARG A 523 5.50 -0.26 7.81
CA ARG A 523 6.72 -0.71 8.51
C ARG A 523 7.78 0.35 8.81
N THR A 524 7.64 1.57 8.29
CA THR A 524 8.67 2.60 8.46
C THR A 524 8.85 2.98 9.92
N THR A 525 7.77 3.33 10.62
CA THR A 525 7.85 3.65 12.06
C THR A 525 8.37 2.47 12.88
N THR A 526 7.97 1.24 12.53
CA THR A 526 8.29 0.05 13.31
C THR A 526 9.70 -0.47 13.03
N LEU A 527 9.97 -0.96 11.81
CA LEU A 527 11.21 -1.65 11.47
C LEU A 527 12.36 -0.69 11.16
N VAL A 528 12.12 0.39 10.39
CA VAL A 528 13.15 1.42 10.15
C VAL A 528 13.42 2.19 11.44
N GLY A 529 12.38 2.56 12.18
CA GLY A 529 12.51 3.21 13.48
C GLY A 529 13.32 2.36 14.47
N LEU A 530 13.06 1.05 14.56
CA LEU A 530 13.85 0.15 15.41
C LEU A 530 15.30 0.02 14.92
N ALA A 531 15.54 -0.02 13.61
CA ALA A 531 16.89 0.02 13.06
C ALA A 531 17.59 1.34 13.44
N LEU A 532 16.88 2.46 13.43
CA LEU A 532 17.41 3.76 13.81
C LEU A 532 17.74 3.83 15.31
N GLN A 533 16.89 3.30 16.20
CA GLN A 533 17.23 3.20 17.62
C GLN A 533 18.51 2.41 17.85
N ARG A 534 18.69 1.29 17.12
CA ARG A 534 19.94 0.50 17.17
C ARG A 534 21.12 1.30 16.64
N ALA A 535 20.94 2.09 15.58
CA ALA A 535 21.98 2.98 15.04
C ALA A 535 22.37 4.06 16.05
N CYS A 536 21.41 4.69 16.72
CA CYS A 536 21.68 5.67 17.77
C CYS A 536 22.37 5.03 18.98
N ALA A 537 22.00 3.81 19.37
CA ALA A 537 22.68 3.09 20.45
C ALA A 537 24.14 2.77 20.10
N ASP A 538 24.42 2.35 18.87
CA ASP A 538 25.78 2.14 18.36
C ASP A 538 26.59 3.44 18.34
N ALA A 539 25.98 4.56 17.90
CA ALA A 539 26.63 5.88 17.94
C ALA A 539 26.96 6.32 19.38
N ARG A 540 26.05 6.13 20.34
CA ARG A 540 26.29 6.44 21.76
C ARG A 540 27.42 5.60 22.35
N ALA A 541 27.49 4.31 22.01
CA ALA A 541 28.58 3.45 22.47
C ALA A 541 29.94 3.97 21.98
N LYS A 542 30.06 4.29 20.69
CA LYS A 542 31.27 4.88 20.11
C LYS A 542 31.62 6.24 20.74
N LEU A 543 30.62 7.07 20.99
CA LEU A 543 30.81 8.37 21.65
C LEU A 543 31.34 8.18 23.09
N ARG A 544 30.85 7.17 23.83
CA ARG A 544 31.39 6.82 25.16
C ARG A 544 32.83 6.35 25.10
N ASP A 545 33.18 5.52 24.11
CA ASP A 545 34.56 5.07 23.92
C ASP A 545 35.50 6.25 23.62
N MET A 546 35.09 7.15 22.72
CA MET A 546 35.83 8.40 22.43
C MET A 546 35.95 9.29 23.67
N ALA A 547 34.89 9.44 24.45
CA ALA A 547 34.90 10.25 25.67
C ALA A 547 35.83 9.67 26.73
N ALA A 548 35.89 8.34 26.85
CA ALA A 548 36.80 7.67 27.78
C ALA A 548 38.28 7.97 27.45
N GLU A 549 38.63 7.98 26.16
CA GLU A 549 39.98 8.37 25.72
C GLU A 549 40.27 9.86 25.98
N VAL A 550 39.32 10.75 25.69
CA VAL A 550 39.48 12.20 25.91
C VAL A 550 39.64 12.55 27.39
N LEU A 551 38.98 11.79 28.27
CA LEU A 551 38.92 12.06 29.71
C LEU A 551 39.87 11.19 30.54
N ASP A 552 40.69 10.35 29.89
CA ASP A 552 41.61 9.41 30.54
C ASP A 552 40.92 8.55 31.62
N THR A 553 39.77 7.96 31.26
CA THR A 553 38.91 7.14 32.13
C THR A 553 38.45 5.87 31.40
N THR A 554 37.57 5.07 32.00
CA THR A 554 37.01 3.88 31.36
C THR A 554 35.56 4.12 30.88
N PRO A 555 35.11 3.52 29.76
CA PRO A 555 33.72 3.68 29.29
C PRO A 555 32.66 3.26 30.32
N THR A 556 33.02 2.39 31.26
CA THR A 556 32.15 1.93 32.37
C THR A 556 31.96 2.96 33.47
N GLU A 557 32.85 3.95 33.57
CA GLU A 557 32.74 5.07 34.53
C GLU A 557 31.94 6.26 33.95
N LEU A 558 31.54 6.16 32.68
CA LEU A 558 30.75 7.15 31.97
C LEU A 558 29.30 6.72 31.85
N THR A 559 28.38 7.63 32.17
CA THR A 559 26.94 7.41 32.01
C THR A 559 26.41 8.24 30.83
N ASP A 560 25.68 7.61 29.91
CA ASP A 560 25.00 8.33 28.82
C ASP A 560 24.01 9.36 29.39
N VAL A 561 24.04 10.58 28.85
CA VAL A 561 23.08 11.64 29.18
C VAL A 561 22.58 12.32 27.91
N PRO A 562 21.43 13.02 27.97
CA PRO A 562 21.02 13.96 26.93
C PRO A 562 22.17 14.77 26.32
N GLY A 563 22.52 14.51 25.05
CA GLY A 563 23.50 15.29 24.32
C GLY A 563 24.96 15.09 24.74
N GLY A 564 25.31 14.05 25.51
CA GLY A 564 26.70 13.78 25.89
C GLY A 564 26.87 12.62 26.87
N VAL A 565 27.94 12.69 27.65
CA VAL A 565 28.25 11.73 28.72
C VAL A 565 28.44 12.43 30.05
N ARG A 566 28.22 11.71 31.15
CA ARG A 566 28.48 12.18 32.51
C ARG A 566 29.57 11.34 33.16
N THR A 567 30.56 11.99 33.75
CA THR A 567 31.64 11.37 34.53
C THR A 567 31.14 10.96 35.92
N ALA A 568 31.91 10.10 36.60
CA ALA A 568 31.59 9.61 37.94
C ALA A 568 31.52 10.73 39.01
N ASP A 569 32.27 11.82 38.84
CA ASP A 569 32.23 13.02 39.71
C ASP A 569 31.08 13.99 39.35
N GLY A 570 30.29 13.66 38.32
CA GLY A 570 29.07 14.36 37.95
C GLY A 570 29.23 15.43 36.86
N ALA A 571 30.43 15.65 36.33
CA ALA A 571 30.63 16.57 35.20
C ALA A 571 29.97 16.02 33.93
N VAL A 572 29.38 16.90 33.12
CA VAL A 572 28.78 16.54 31.83
C VAL A 572 29.68 17.05 30.73
N VAL A 573 30.07 16.15 29.83
CA VAL A 573 30.85 16.46 28.63
C VAL A 573 29.94 16.26 27.43
N THR A 574 29.74 17.33 26.67
CA THR A 574 28.84 17.33 25.52
C THR A 574 29.40 16.51 24.37
N THR A 575 28.52 16.05 23.50
CA THR A 575 28.87 15.34 22.26
C THR A 575 29.87 16.14 21.42
N THR A 576 29.67 17.46 21.32
CA THR A 576 30.60 18.39 20.67
C THR A 576 31.99 18.35 21.31
N GLU A 577 32.08 18.45 22.63
CA GLU A 577 33.36 18.43 23.35
C GLU A 577 34.09 17.10 23.19
N VAL A 578 33.36 15.98 23.22
CA VAL A 578 33.93 14.65 22.98
C VAL A 578 34.51 14.54 21.58
N ILE A 579 33.75 14.88 20.54
CA ILE A 579 34.20 14.76 19.15
C ILE A 579 35.40 15.68 18.89
N VAL A 580 35.31 16.95 19.32
CA VAL A 580 36.39 17.93 19.14
C VAL A 580 37.64 17.53 19.93
N GLY A 581 37.47 17.02 21.16
CA GLY A 581 38.57 16.54 22.00
C GLY A 581 39.29 15.36 21.36
N TRP A 582 38.55 14.40 20.81
CA TRP A 582 39.11 13.17 20.24
C TRP A 582 39.85 13.43 18.93
N TYR A 583 39.26 14.22 18.01
CA TYR A 583 39.91 14.58 16.74
C TYR A 583 40.96 15.70 16.88
N GLY A 584 40.97 16.43 17.99
CA GLY A 584 41.83 17.58 18.23
C GLY A 584 41.48 18.83 17.38
N ALA A 585 40.34 18.81 16.69
CA ALA A 585 39.87 19.88 15.82
C ALA A 585 38.34 19.88 15.70
N ARG A 586 37.76 20.96 15.17
CA ARG A 586 36.33 21.05 14.79
C ARG A 586 36.06 20.27 13.50
N ALA A 587 36.27 18.95 13.55
CA ALA A 587 36.20 18.04 12.43
C ALA A 587 35.78 16.64 12.88
N GLY A 588 35.39 15.80 11.92
CA GLY A 588 35.00 14.42 12.14
C GLY A 588 33.52 14.23 12.47
N ASP A 589 33.10 12.96 12.45
CA ASP A 589 31.77 12.51 12.80
C ASP A 589 31.81 11.23 13.64
N VAL A 590 30.68 10.91 14.26
CA VAL A 590 30.42 9.60 14.88
C VAL A 590 29.28 8.95 14.11
N THR A 591 29.57 7.82 13.46
CA THR A 591 28.58 7.11 12.66
C THR A 591 28.14 5.83 13.35
N GLY A 592 26.85 5.76 13.70
CA GLY A 592 26.18 4.56 14.19
C GLY A 592 25.41 3.82 13.11
N VAL A 593 25.40 2.49 13.15
CA VAL A 593 24.68 1.64 12.19
C VAL A 593 23.80 0.65 12.92
N GLY A 594 22.54 0.57 12.52
CA GLY A 594 21.56 -0.35 13.09
C GLY A 594 20.90 -1.21 12.03
N THR A 595 20.69 -2.47 12.35
CA THR A 595 20.04 -3.44 11.46
C THR A 595 18.89 -4.15 12.16
N VAL A 596 17.83 -4.42 11.42
CA VAL A 596 16.72 -5.28 11.81
C VAL A 596 16.65 -6.43 10.81
N ARG A 597 16.61 -7.65 11.36
CA ARG A 597 16.52 -8.92 10.65
C ARG A 597 15.51 -9.79 11.39
N LYS A 598 14.88 -10.78 10.73
CA LYS A 598 13.93 -11.73 11.35
C LYS A 598 14.59 -12.56 12.46
N LYS A 599 14.73 -11.95 13.64
CA LYS A 599 15.42 -12.45 14.82
C LYS A 599 14.94 -11.67 16.05
N ASP A 600 15.19 -12.21 17.23
CA ASP A 600 14.94 -11.58 18.53
C ASP A 600 13.48 -11.11 18.62
N THR A 601 13.21 -9.82 18.87
CA THR A 601 11.85 -9.25 18.97
C THR A 601 11.02 -9.34 17.68
N THR A 602 11.67 -9.62 16.55
CA THR A 602 11.06 -9.76 15.21
C THR A 602 11.17 -11.19 14.65
N ALA A 603 11.45 -12.18 15.50
CA ALA A 603 11.57 -13.57 15.07
C ALA A 603 10.25 -14.17 14.57
N GLN A 604 9.13 -13.79 15.20
CA GLN A 604 7.79 -14.22 14.82
C GLN A 604 7.15 -13.25 13.82
N MET A 605 6.38 -13.79 12.88
CA MET A 605 5.60 -13.01 11.93
C MET A 605 4.11 -13.03 12.32
N PRO A 606 3.35 -11.95 12.11
CA PRO A 606 3.87 -10.63 11.74
C PRO A 606 4.64 -9.98 12.91
N PRO A 607 5.50 -8.98 12.64
CA PRO A 607 6.14 -8.21 13.72
C PRO A 607 5.15 -7.35 14.52
N PHE A 608 3.97 -7.07 13.98
CA PHE A 608 2.82 -6.48 14.68
C PHE A 608 1.56 -6.77 13.87
N TRP A 609 0.39 -6.78 14.50
CA TRP A 609 -0.87 -6.80 13.77
C TRP A 609 -1.31 -5.36 13.44
N GLU A 610 -1.73 -5.13 12.20
CA GLU A 610 -2.40 -3.89 11.81
C GLU A 610 -3.86 -3.99 12.22
N ILE A 611 -4.26 -3.15 13.16
CA ILE A 611 -5.60 -3.17 13.76
C ILE A 611 -6.49 -2.15 13.06
N GLY A 612 -7.67 -2.58 12.63
CA GLY A 612 -8.68 -1.72 12.06
C GLY A 612 -9.99 -1.86 12.81
N VAL A 613 -10.38 -0.79 13.51
CA VAL A 613 -11.62 -0.73 14.29
C VAL A 613 -12.29 0.60 13.95
N GLY A 614 -13.48 0.54 13.36
CA GLY A 614 -14.17 1.75 12.93
C GLY A 614 -15.64 1.54 12.65
N GLY A 615 -16.39 2.62 12.72
CA GLY A 615 -17.82 2.62 12.50
C GLY A 615 -18.37 3.97 12.07
N VAL A 616 -19.58 3.92 11.53
CA VAL A 616 -20.27 5.04 10.91
C VAL A 616 -21.73 5.10 11.34
N GLU A 617 -22.25 6.31 11.41
CA GLU A 617 -23.68 6.61 11.38
C GLU A 617 -24.01 7.18 10.00
N VAL A 618 -25.03 6.64 9.35
CA VAL A 618 -25.48 7.08 8.02
C VAL A 618 -26.95 7.45 8.03
N GLU A 619 -27.30 8.37 7.14
CA GLU A 619 -28.66 8.71 6.73
C GLU A 619 -28.83 8.36 5.24
N VAL A 620 -29.95 7.75 4.88
CA VAL A 620 -30.30 7.41 3.49
C VAL A 620 -31.51 8.24 3.07
N ASP A 621 -31.37 8.98 1.97
CA ASP A 621 -32.51 9.66 1.34
C ASP A 621 -33.38 8.60 0.62
N PRO A 622 -34.65 8.39 1.03
CA PRO A 622 -35.50 7.36 0.44
C PRO A 622 -35.93 7.65 -1.00
N ASP A 623 -35.91 8.92 -1.43
CA ASP A 623 -36.35 9.30 -2.77
C ASP A 623 -35.22 9.12 -3.80
N THR A 624 -33.95 9.19 -3.36
CA THR A 624 -32.78 9.20 -4.26
C THR A 624 -31.78 8.06 -4.01
N GLY A 625 -31.86 7.40 -2.86
CA GLY A 625 -30.87 6.43 -2.38
C GLY A 625 -29.55 7.06 -1.93
N GLN A 626 -29.44 8.40 -1.89
CA GLN A 626 -28.21 9.07 -1.47
C GLN A 626 -27.87 8.73 -0.02
N VAL A 627 -26.67 8.19 0.20
CA VAL A 627 -26.13 7.93 1.53
C VAL A 627 -25.32 9.13 1.99
N THR A 628 -25.59 9.63 3.19
CA THR A 628 -24.79 10.66 3.86
C THR A 628 -24.20 10.06 5.13
N VAL A 629 -22.88 10.17 5.31
CA VAL A 629 -22.23 9.77 6.57
C VAL A 629 -22.27 10.95 7.53
N ASP A 630 -23.01 10.84 8.62
CA ASP A 630 -23.10 11.91 9.62
C ASP A 630 -21.93 11.85 10.61
N ARG A 631 -21.62 10.63 11.08
CA ARG A 631 -20.60 10.36 12.07
C ARG A 631 -19.62 9.30 11.60
N LEU A 632 -18.34 9.52 11.88
CA LEU A 632 -17.26 8.56 11.71
C LEU A 632 -16.46 8.46 13.02
N VAL A 633 -16.34 7.24 13.52
CA VAL A 633 -15.53 6.92 14.70
C VAL A 633 -14.47 5.88 14.32
N THR A 634 -13.22 6.16 14.66
CA THR A 634 -12.08 5.25 14.43
C THR A 634 -11.27 5.05 15.69
N ILE A 635 -10.82 3.81 15.93
CA ILE A 635 -9.89 3.46 17.01
C ILE A 635 -8.57 3.05 16.38
N ALA A 636 -7.51 3.82 16.66
CA ALA A 636 -6.17 3.58 16.16
C ALA A 636 -5.30 2.97 17.28
N ASP A 637 -5.25 1.63 17.33
CA ASP A 637 -4.26 0.91 18.16
C ASP A 637 -2.90 0.93 17.45
N VAL A 638 -2.06 1.85 17.92
CA VAL A 638 -0.74 2.11 17.33
C VAL A 638 0.39 1.74 18.29
N GLY A 639 0.08 1.13 19.43
CA GLY A 639 1.02 0.83 20.51
C GLY A 639 1.60 2.09 21.18
N PHE A 640 2.35 2.91 20.45
CA PHE A 640 2.86 4.20 20.91
C PHE A 640 2.87 5.21 19.75
N ALA A 641 2.18 6.33 19.92
CA ALA A 641 2.09 7.36 18.91
C ALA A 641 3.32 8.28 18.99
N VAL A 642 4.36 7.98 18.20
CA VAL A 642 5.57 8.82 18.13
C VAL A 642 5.22 10.29 17.84
N ASN A 643 4.25 10.52 16.97
CA ASN A 643 3.64 11.81 16.71
C ASN A 643 2.11 11.68 16.68
N PRO A 644 1.40 12.00 17.78
CA PRO A 644 -0.05 11.80 17.88
C PRO A 644 -0.84 12.49 16.77
N LYS A 645 -0.48 13.74 16.42
CA LYS A 645 -1.19 14.47 15.36
C LYS A 645 -1.00 13.85 13.97
N ALA A 646 0.17 13.28 13.69
CA ALA A 646 0.42 12.59 12.44
C ALA A 646 -0.37 11.28 12.36
N VAL A 647 -0.49 10.54 13.48
CA VAL A 647 -1.30 9.33 13.57
C VAL A 647 -2.78 9.64 13.29
N GLU A 648 -3.36 10.65 13.96
CA GLU A 648 -4.74 11.11 13.68
C GLU A 648 -4.96 11.39 12.19
N GLY A 649 -4.01 12.08 11.55
CA GLY A 649 -4.09 12.40 10.12
C GLY A 649 -3.97 11.19 9.21
N GLN A 650 -3.13 10.21 9.55
CA GLN A 650 -3.01 8.96 8.80
C GLN A 650 -4.26 8.10 8.91
N ASP A 651 -4.81 8.00 10.12
CA ASP A 651 -5.98 7.22 10.45
C ASP A 651 -7.23 7.79 9.75
N LEU A 652 -7.45 9.10 9.86
CA LEU A 652 -8.52 9.79 9.12
C LEU A 652 -8.34 9.65 7.60
N GLY A 653 -7.12 9.76 7.09
CA GLY A 653 -6.84 9.56 5.68
C GLY A 653 -7.14 8.13 5.21
N ALA A 654 -6.88 7.12 6.03
CA ALA A 654 -7.22 5.72 5.75
C ALA A 654 -8.74 5.52 5.72
N ALA A 655 -9.44 6.03 6.73
CA ALA A 655 -10.89 5.95 6.81
C ALA A 655 -11.57 6.66 5.64
N THR A 656 -11.09 7.85 5.26
CA THR A 656 -11.60 8.61 4.09
C THR A 656 -11.47 7.80 2.81
N GLN A 657 -10.32 7.17 2.58
CA GLN A 657 -10.10 6.32 1.41
C GLN A 657 -10.99 5.06 1.44
N GLY A 658 -11.22 4.48 2.62
CA GLY A 658 -12.19 3.40 2.81
C GLY A 658 -13.63 3.80 2.49
N LEU A 659 -14.06 5.00 2.90
CA LEU A 659 -15.35 5.59 2.52
C LEU A 659 -15.47 5.79 1.01
N GLY A 660 -14.36 6.15 0.34
CA GLY A 660 -14.21 6.19 -1.12
C GLY A 660 -14.68 4.89 -1.76
N SER A 661 -14.04 3.77 -1.39
CA SER A 661 -14.42 2.44 -1.90
C SER A 661 -15.84 2.01 -1.52
N ALA A 662 -16.36 2.50 -0.40
CA ALA A 662 -17.68 2.12 0.10
C ALA A 662 -18.83 2.84 -0.62
N LEU A 663 -18.63 4.07 -1.07
CA LEU A 663 -19.72 4.97 -1.51
C LEU A 663 -19.55 5.54 -2.93
N TYR A 664 -18.32 5.72 -3.42
CA TYR A 664 -18.07 6.58 -4.57
C TYR A 664 -17.24 5.95 -5.67
N GLU A 665 -16.14 5.28 -5.31
CA GLU A 665 -15.09 4.93 -6.26
C GLU A 665 -15.35 3.58 -6.93
N GLU A 666 -15.27 3.56 -8.27
CA GLU A 666 -15.30 2.37 -9.11
C GLU A 666 -14.71 2.72 -10.48
N LEU A 667 -13.84 1.85 -10.99
CA LEU A 667 -13.37 1.89 -12.37
C LEU A 667 -14.32 1.07 -13.25
N VAL A 668 -15.02 1.73 -14.17
CA VAL A 668 -16.07 1.13 -14.98
C VAL A 668 -15.53 0.84 -16.38
N TYR A 669 -15.79 -0.37 -16.87
CA TYR A 669 -15.43 -0.81 -18.22
C TYR A 669 -16.69 -0.94 -19.09
N ASP A 670 -16.59 -0.47 -20.33
CA ASP A 670 -17.52 -0.80 -21.42
C ASP A 670 -16.78 -1.62 -22.46
N GLY A 671 -17.11 -2.91 -22.52
CA GLY A 671 -16.25 -3.90 -23.17
C GLY A 671 -14.80 -3.79 -22.67
N PRO A 672 -13.80 -3.69 -23.57
CA PRO A 672 -12.39 -3.67 -23.19
C PRO A 672 -11.88 -2.35 -22.60
N GLN A 673 -12.63 -1.26 -22.72
CA GLN A 673 -12.13 0.09 -22.44
C GLN A 673 -12.73 0.62 -21.12
N PRO A 674 -11.91 1.21 -20.22
CA PRO A 674 -12.45 1.97 -19.10
C PRO A 674 -13.11 3.25 -19.61
N ILE A 675 -14.33 3.54 -19.16
CA ILE A 675 -15.13 4.69 -19.63
C ILE A 675 -15.05 5.91 -18.73
N ASN A 676 -14.60 5.75 -17.48
CA ASN A 676 -14.39 6.85 -16.55
C ASN A 676 -12.91 7.10 -16.16
N PRO A 677 -11.90 6.96 -17.04
CA PRO A 677 -10.49 7.09 -16.65
C PRO A 677 -10.05 8.57 -16.55
N ASN A 678 -10.85 9.42 -15.92
CA ASN A 678 -10.64 10.85 -15.85
C ASN A 678 -11.04 11.43 -14.48
N VAL A 679 -10.61 12.66 -14.21
CA VAL A 679 -10.77 13.33 -12.92
C VAL A 679 -12.20 13.78 -12.59
N VAL A 680 -13.11 13.70 -13.58
CA VAL A 680 -14.52 14.11 -13.43
C VAL A 680 -15.36 12.91 -13.04
N ASP A 681 -15.23 11.82 -13.79
CA ASP A 681 -16.09 10.64 -13.69
C ASP A 681 -15.56 9.59 -12.70
N TYR A 682 -14.24 9.47 -12.52
CA TYR A 682 -13.67 8.72 -11.40
C TYR A 682 -13.74 9.57 -10.13
N ARG A 683 -14.77 9.35 -9.32
CA ARG A 683 -15.10 10.20 -8.17
C ARG A 683 -14.43 9.72 -6.87
N VAL A 684 -13.34 10.37 -6.48
CA VAL A 684 -12.79 10.30 -5.12
C VAL A 684 -13.62 11.13 -4.12
N PRO A 685 -13.59 10.82 -2.80
CA PRO A 685 -14.21 11.64 -1.76
C PRO A 685 -13.76 13.10 -1.81
N ARG A 686 -14.72 14.03 -1.72
CA ARG A 686 -14.47 15.48 -1.67
C ARG A 686 -14.62 16.01 -0.25
N ALA A 687 -14.15 17.24 0.00
CA ALA A 687 -14.28 17.87 1.31
C ALA A 687 -15.74 17.98 1.81
N GLY A 688 -16.70 18.16 0.89
CA GLY A 688 -18.13 18.19 1.23
C GLY A 688 -18.75 16.81 1.49
N ASP A 689 -18.06 15.72 1.14
CA ASP A 689 -18.50 14.34 1.37
C ASP A 689 -18.04 13.83 2.75
N MET A 690 -17.22 14.61 3.46
CA MET A 690 -16.68 14.22 4.76
C MET A 690 -17.75 14.26 5.86
N PRO A 691 -17.70 13.34 6.84
CA PRO A 691 -18.64 13.32 7.95
C PRO A 691 -18.62 14.61 8.76
N ARG A 692 -19.78 15.01 9.27
CA ARG A 692 -19.93 16.21 10.11
C ARG A 692 -19.26 16.02 11.47
N HIS A 693 -19.30 14.80 11.99
CA HIS A 693 -18.73 14.43 13.26
C HIS A 693 -17.67 13.36 13.07
N ILE A 694 -16.41 13.71 13.34
CA ILE A 694 -15.26 12.81 13.21
C ILE A 694 -14.59 12.67 14.57
N ARG A 695 -14.44 11.42 15.02
CA ARG A 695 -13.74 11.09 16.24
C ARG A 695 -12.70 10.00 15.98
N THR A 696 -11.43 10.35 16.15
CA THR A 696 -10.32 9.38 16.16
C THR A 696 -9.80 9.23 17.58
N MET A 697 -9.69 7.99 18.06
CA MET A 697 -9.22 7.67 19.40
C MET A 697 -7.94 6.83 19.31
N LEU A 698 -6.86 7.32 19.92
CA LEU A 698 -5.57 6.62 19.93
C LEU A 698 -5.51 5.64 21.11
N VAL A 699 -5.11 4.40 20.85
CA VAL A 699 -4.85 3.38 21.85
C VAL A 699 -3.34 3.13 21.92
N GLU A 700 -2.76 3.36 23.10
CA GLU A 700 -1.30 3.37 23.31
C GLU A 700 -0.85 2.38 24.40
N ARG A 701 -0.78 1.08 24.05
CA ARG A 701 -0.42 -0.01 24.97
C ARG A 701 1.08 -0.32 25.03
N ARG A 702 1.90 0.27 24.15
CA ARG A 702 3.36 0.09 24.04
C ARG A 702 3.82 -1.37 23.86
N ASP A 703 3.03 -2.13 23.12
CA ASP A 703 3.15 -3.58 22.89
C ASP A 703 3.68 -3.93 21.49
N GLY A 704 3.95 -2.92 20.65
CA GLY A 704 4.57 -3.10 19.34
C GLY A 704 6.08 -3.38 19.40
N VAL A 705 6.64 -3.88 18.30
CA VAL A 705 8.10 -4.11 18.17
C VAL A 705 8.89 -2.85 17.81
N GLY A 706 8.20 -1.78 17.40
CA GLY A 706 8.82 -0.52 17.03
C GLY A 706 9.34 0.27 18.22
N PRO A 707 9.94 1.45 17.96
CA PRO A 707 10.42 2.34 19.00
C PRO A 707 9.36 2.64 20.05
N TYR A 708 9.75 2.48 21.31
CA TYR A 708 8.91 2.76 22.48
C TYR A 708 7.61 1.93 22.54
N GLY A 709 7.54 0.83 21.78
CA GLY A 709 6.34 0.00 21.69
C GLY A 709 5.40 0.38 20.54
N ALA A 710 5.86 1.16 19.55
CA ALA A 710 5.06 1.58 18.41
C ALA A 710 4.73 0.43 17.43
N LYS A 711 3.55 0.51 16.81
CA LYS A 711 3.04 -0.32 15.71
C LYS A 711 2.87 0.53 14.44
N GLY A 712 2.40 -0.11 13.37
CA GLY A 712 1.94 0.57 12.17
C GLY A 712 0.66 1.38 12.43
N ALA A 713 0.50 2.48 11.70
CA ALA A 713 -0.70 3.34 11.74
C ALA A 713 -1.16 3.71 10.33
N GLY A 714 -0.65 2.99 9.34
CA GLY A 714 -0.71 3.39 7.95
C GLY A 714 -1.95 2.86 7.25
N GLU A 715 -2.56 1.77 7.69
CA GLU A 715 -3.51 1.03 6.85
C GLU A 715 -4.81 0.66 7.57
N GLY A 716 -4.75 0.45 8.89
CA GLY A 716 -5.82 -0.16 9.70
C GLY A 716 -7.22 0.40 9.48
N ALA A 717 -7.41 1.71 9.58
CA ALA A 717 -8.75 2.33 9.51
C ALA A 717 -9.41 2.28 8.13
N LEU A 718 -8.72 1.88 7.06
CA LEU A 718 -9.36 1.66 5.76
C LEU A 718 -10.21 0.38 5.76
N ASN A 719 -9.68 -0.69 6.35
CA ASN A 719 -10.24 -2.04 6.28
C ASN A 719 -11.69 -2.17 6.77
N PRO A 720 -12.12 -1.55 7.90
CA PRO A 720 -13.48 -1.71 8.40
C PRO A 720 -14.52 -0.81 7.69
N MET A 721 -14.12 0.14 6.85
CA MET A 721 -15.05 1.18 6.37
C MET A 721 -16.16 0.64 5.48
N ALA A 722 -15.82 -0.14 4.46
CA ALA A 722 -16.82 -0.71 3.54
C ALA A 722 -17.87 -1.58 4.27
N PRO A 723 -17.51 -2.57 5.11
CA PRO A 723 -18.50 -3.33 5.86
C PRO A 723 -19.26 -2.50 6.90
N ALA A 724 -18.62 -1.51 7.54
CA ALA A 724 -19.32 -0.61 8.45
C ALA A 724 -20.43 0.18 7.73
N VAL A 725 -20.14 0.73 6.55
CA VAL A 725 -21.12 1.43 5.71
C VAL A 725 -22.22 0.47 5.22
N VAL A 726 -21.86 -0.73 4.75
CA VAL A 726 -22.84 -1.76 4.32
C VAL A 726 -23.80 -2.11 5.45
N ALA A 727 -23.30 -2.36 6.67
CA ALA A 727 -24.13 -2.68 7.82
C ALA A 727 -25.01 -1.50 8.26
N ALA A 728 -24.49 -0.26 8.17
CA ALA A 728 -25.25 0.94 8.49
C ALA A 728 -26.41 1.15 7.50
N VAL A 729 -26.14 1.08 6.20
CA VAL A 729 -27.16 1.18 5.15
C VAL A 729 -28.17 0.05 5.27
N ALA A 730 -27.74 -1.19 5.50
CA ALA A 730 -28.64 -2.32 5.64
C ALA A 730 -29.64 -2.13 6.79
N ARG A 731 -29.20 -1.58 7.92
CA ARG A 731 -30.06 -1.25 9.06
C ARG A 731 -30.97 -0.05 8.80
N ALA A 732 -30.51 0.92 8.01
CA ALA A 732 -31.31 2.07 7.63
C ALA A 732 -32.49 1.69 6.71
N ILE A 733 -32.28 0.77 5.77
CA ILE A 733 -33.28 0.44 4.73
C ILE A 733 -33.91 -0.96 4.89
N GLY A 734 -33.41 -1.77 5.81
CA GLY A 734 -33.88 -3.14 6.06
C GLY A 734 -33.48 -4.17 5.00
N ARG A 735 -32.45 -3.89 4.19
CA ARG A 735 -31.99 -4.76 3.09
C ARG A 735 -30.48 -4.77 2.96
N TRP A 736 -29.90 -5.94 2.78
CA TRP A 736 -28.45 -6.10 2.72
C TRP A 736 -27.89 -5.89 1.31
N PRO A 737 -26.94 -4.95 1.12
CA PRO A 737 -26.15 -4.89 -0.10
C PRO A 737 -25.31 -6.15 -0.33
N ASP A 738 -25.00 -6.43 -1.59
CA ASP A 738 -24.13 -7.52 -2.06
C ASP A 738 -22.82 -7.01 -2.70
N ARG A 739 -22.64 -5.69 -2.78
CA ARG A 739 -21.48 -5.05 -3.42
C ARG A 739 -21.25 -3.65 -2.91
N VAL A 740 -20.06 -3.13 -3.18
CA VAL A 740 -19.71 -1.70 -3.06
C VAL A 740 -19.11 -1.21 -4.39
N PRO A 741 -19.12 0.11 -4.71
CA PRO A 741 -19.68 1.20 -3.92
C PRO A 741 -21.21 1.22 -3.87
N LEU A 742 -21.76 1.72 -2.76
CA LEU A 742 -23.18 2.00 -2.54
C LEU A 742 -23.55 3.36 -3.14
N THR A 743 -23.50 3.44 -4.47
CA THR A 743 -23.92 4.64 -5.22
C THR A 743 -25.41 4.92 -4.97
N PRO A 744 -25.88 6.18 -5.08
CA PRO A 744 -27.29 6.51 -4.88
C PRO A 744 -28.23 5.62 -5.70
N GLU A 745 -27.88 5.39 -6.97
CA GLU A 745 -28.62 4.51 -7.88
C GLU A 745 -28.71 3.05 -7.37
N ARG A 746 -27.61 2.48 -6.87
CA ARG A 746 -27.59 1.10 -6.34
C ARG A 746 -28.42 0.98 -5.07
N VAL A 747 -28.34 1.96 -4.17
CA VAL A 747 -29.13 1.97 -2.93
C VAL A 747 -30.62 2.15 -3.25
N TRP A 748 -30.96 3.07 -4.17
CA TRP A 748 -32.34 3.29 -4.59
C TRP A 748 -32.96 2.03 -5.20
N ARG A 749 -32.24 1.33 -6.10
CA ARG A 749 -32.68 0.04 -6.65
C ARG A 749 -32.84 -1.04 -5.58
N LEU A 750 -31.93 -1.08 -4.60
CA LEU A 750 -32.02 -2.01 -3.49
C LEU A 750 -33.31 -1.79 -2.67
N MET A 751 -33.72 -0.54 -2.48
CA MET A 751 -34.97 -0.15 -1.81
C MET A 751 -36.21 -0.44 -2.66
N ASN A 752 -36.12 -0.34 -3.99
CA ASN A 752 -37.24 -0.42 -4.95
C ASN A 752 -37.05 -1.57 -5.96
N PRO A 753 -37.09 -2.85 -5.53
CA PRO A 753 -36.79 -3.99 -6.42
C PRO A 753 -37.87 -4.25 -7.48
N ASP A 754 -39.09 -3.75 -7.27
CA ASP A 754 -40.23 -3.94 -8.19
C ASP A 754 -40.29 -2.84 -9.27
N ASP A 755 -39.46 -1.81 -9.12
CA ASP A 755 -39.29 -0.72 -10.09
C ASP A 755 -38.07 -1.00 -10.98
N ASP A 756 -38.02 -2.25 -11.47
CA ASP A 756 -37.16 -2.67 -12.57
C ASP A 756 -37.61 -1.94 -13.84
N GLY A 757 -37.26 -0.65 -13.93
CA GLY A 757 -37.00 -0.02 -15.21
C GLY A 757 -36.08 -0.93 -16.04
N PRO A 758 -36.02 -0.75 -17.36
CA PRO A 758 -35.17 -1.60 -18.21
C PRO A 758 -33.79 -1.74 -17.57
N PRO A 759 -33.17 -2.94 -17.61
CA PRO A 759 -31.81 -3.14 -17.10
C PRO A 759 -30.96 -1.99 -17.63
N PRO A 760 -30.09 -1.37 -16.83
CA PRO A 760 -29.42 -0.14 -17.21
C PRO A 760 -28.91 -0.29 -18.64
N GLU A 761 -29.58 0.36 -19.59
CA GLU A 761 -28.98 0.59 -20.88
C GLU A 761 -27.71 1.35 -20.52
N GLN A 762 -26.56 0.81 -20.90
CA GLN A 762 -25.29 1.53 -20.87
C GLN A 762 -25.48 2.84 -21.66
N THR A 763 -25.98 3.87 -21.00
CA THR A 763 -26.42 5.14 -21.60
C THR A 763 -26.11 6.29 -20.65
N ARG A 764 -24.84 6.69 -20.59
CA ARG A 764 -24.29 7.84 -21.32
C ARG A 764 -22.90 8.19 -20.83
#